data_AF-A0A846HEI8-F1
#
_entry.id   AF-A0A846HEI8-F1
#
_cell.length_a   1.000
_cell.length_b   1.000
_cell.length_c   1.000
_cell.angle_alpha   90.00
_cell.angle_beta   90.00
_cell.angle_gamma   90.00
#
_symmetry.space_group_name_H-M   'P 1'
#
loop_
_entity.id
_entity.type
_entity.pdbx_description
1 polymer ?
#
loop_
_entity_poly.entity_id
_entity_poly.type
_entity_poly.pdbx_seq_one_letter_code
_entity_poly.pdbx_strand_id
1 'polypeptide(L)'
;MSKMSIRLGWFLGIATCSAIAFSTNCASAQITPDSTLPNNSIVTPNGSTLNITGGTQAGGNLFHSFSEFSVLNGGTAFFNNALDIQNIISRVTGRSVSKIDGIIRANGTANLFLINPNGIIFGQNASLNIGGSFVASTANSLKFADGTEFSATVPQTTPLLTVNVPIGLQYGTNPGSILSQSQATDSSGETIGLQVQPGRTLALVGGSVTLAGGNLRATGGRIELGSVAGAGLVSLKPTDNNYTLNYDGVQNFQDIQLSQQASVNVSGEGSGAIHFRGGRITFTDESEIFADNLGKQSGGGIFIQAGQLNVEGLSYVRASTSDLGKGGDVTIETNNLTVRDGAQIVADTNLGSEGPGGNLSVSAREFVELRGTSTDGQVASGLFTGTRGAGAAGSLRVQTGRLTVREGAQVLTGNIPGSNGAGGNLSLIASESIELIGISDVFPSALFAETYGAGSGGNLTIQTGKLAVREGAVVSARTFDQGVGGNLSVTARESVELVGTDAYGRESNLSTQTRGTGSAGNLTINTRELRILDGAQVFSSTFDRGKGGNLTVTADKVQLIGTTANNSSGLFAQSSPYSSGDAGDLTVNTRELFIQDGAQVNAGTFGRGKGGNLTVTADKVQLIGASAYRQVPSGLFSSVNLYATGDAGDLTINTRELLIQDGAQVSTGTFGIFGSGKGGNLTVTADKVQLIGTVTFANGQLFPSGLFAQADPGTTGNAGDLTINTRELLVQNGAQVSAATYGSGKGGNLTVLADKVQLIGISANGQFASGLGATANPGATGDAGSLIVNTRELLIQNGAQVSAATYGGGKGGNLTVIADNVQVIGRSAGGRVRSSLIAGTEGAGKAGDLTITTQQLLISDGALTVNSRGEGAAGNLDITASSVRLDNGEITAQTLSGNGGNLTLNIADLLLLRRGAQISTTAGTAQAGGNGGNINIDAPNGFIVAGARENNDITANAFSGSGGRVTINATGIYGMTVRSREDLVRLLGTNLDPQLLPTNDITAISQTSPTLNGTVTVNTPDVDPSRGLVNLPTVPLDTEVSQVCQPRSAENQSSFVITGRGGLPPNPRTDLLTPDAVQVDWVTLNPNSNNRTPTVIKNPTATPPQPIIEATGWVRNEKGEVVLTANPSTVTPHSPWITPASCNTKTSVSESRQ
;
A
#
# COMPACT_ATOMS: atom_id res chain seq x y z
N MET A 1 -14.97 52.03 41.33
CA MET A 1 -14.85 53.39 40.75
C MET A 1 -16.10 53.69 39.94
N SER A 2 -16.64 54.88 40.18
CA SER A 2 -17.82 55.55 39.62
C SER A 2 -18.17 55.27 38.15
N LYS A 3 -19.45 55.02 37.84
CA LYS A 3 -20.28 56.04 37.17
C LYS A 3 -21.77 55.75 37.22
N MET A 4 -22.44 56.83 37.61
CA MET A 4 -23.84 57.09 37.86
C MET A 4 -24.54 57.47 36.55
N SER A 5 -25.81 57.10 36.36
CA SER A 5 -26.76 57.99 35.67
C SER A 5 -28.19 57.75 36.16
N ILE A 6 -28.81 58.88 36.51
CA ILE A 6 -30.11 59.07 37.15
C ILE A 6 -31.11 59.45 36.06
N ARG A 7 -32.35 58.96 36.11
CA ARG A 7 -33.54 59.75 35.76
C ARG A 7 -34.68 59.49 36.74
N LEU A 8 -35.27 60.59 37.16
CA LEU A 8 -36.23 60.80 38.23
C LEU A 8 -37.46 61.50 37.63
N GLY A 9 -38.65 61.17 38.12
CA GLY A 9 -39.90 61.93 37.97
C GLY A 9 -41.06 61.13 38.59
N TRP A 10 -41.38 61.30 39.87
CA TRP A 10 -42.17 62.34 40.58
C TRP A 10 -43.68 62.33 40.32
N PHE A 11 -44.42 61.98 41.38
CA PHE A 11 -45.61 62.60 42.00
C PHE A 11 -46.65 61.53 42.42
N LEU A 12 -47.45 61.61 43.50
CA LEU A 12 -47.40 62.10 44.89
C LEU A 12 -48.82 61.80 45.47
N GLY A 13 -48.94 61.39 46.74
CA GLY A 13 -50.22 61.34 47.49
C GLY A 13 -50.34 60.11 48.39
N ILE A 14 -49.85 60.10 49.64
CA ILE A 14 -50.40 60.65 50.90
C ILE A 14 -51.63 59.87 51.45
N ALA A 15 -51.39 59.24 52.63
CA ALA A 15 -52.24 59.17 53.84
C ALA A 15 -52.69 57.78 54.37
N THR A 16 -51.97 57.37 55.41
CA THR A 16 -52.43 56.92 56.76
C THR A 16 -53.14 55.57 56.98
N CYS A 17 -52.44 54.75 57.77
CA CYS A 17 -52.92 53.96 58.91
C CYS A 17 -53.89 52.79 58.66
N SER A 18 -53.40 51.56 58.85
CA SER A 18 -53.56 50.83 60.13
C SER A 18 -52.99 49.42 60.02
N ALA A 19 -52.28 49.01 61.06
CA ALA A 19 -51.72 47.69 61.23
C ALA A 19 -52.84 46.64 61.34
N ILE A 20 -52.85 45.66 60.44
CA ILE A 20 -53.36 44.32 60.75
C ILE A 20 -52.31 43.33 60.20
N ALA A 21 -51.57 42.75 61.14
CA ALA A 21 -50.73 41.60 60.89
C ALA A 21 -51.62 40.42 60.48
N PHE A 22 -51.68 40.12 59.19
CA PHE A 22 -51.98 38.78 58.72
C PHE A 22 -50.66 38.11 58.39
N SER A 23 -50.12 37.40 59.38
CA SER A 23 -49.19 36.30 59.13
C SER A 23 -49.93 35.22 58.34
N THR A 24 -50.04 35.37 57.03
CA THR A 24 -50.27 34.23 56.16
C THR A 24 -48.95 33.48 56.07
N ASN A 25 -48.75 32.56 57.01
CA ASN A 25 -47.86 31.43 56.78
C ASN A 25 -48.38 30.72 55.53
N CYS A 26 -47.80 31.02 54.36
CA CYS A 26 -47.78 30.07 53.28
C CYS A 26 -46.97 28.87 53.79
N ALA A 27 -47.63 27.93 54.44
CA ALA A 27 -47.03 26.63 54.72
C ALA A 27 -46.83 25.96 53.36
N SER A 28 -45.59 25.95 52.86
CA SER A 28 -45.19 25.02 51.82
C SER A 28 -45.41 23.63 52.38
N ALA A 29 -46.51 22.96 51.97
CA ALA A 29 -46.79 21.59 52.35
C ALA A 29 -45.59 20.71 51.94
N GLN A 30 -44.97 20.04 52.92
CA GLN A 30 -43.78 19.20 52.72
C GLN A 30 -44.17 17.77 52.34
N ILE A 31 -44.82 17.04 53.26
CA ILE A 31 -45.26 15.66 53.02
C ILE A 31 -46.66 15.53 53.60
N THR A 32 -47.65 15.27 52.73
CA THR A 32 -49.06 15.19 53.12
C THR A 32 -49.62 13.84 52.71
N PRO A 33 -50.03 12.99 53.67
CA PRO A 33 -50.73 11.73 53.38
C PRO A 33 -51.97 11.95 52.53
N ASP A 34 -52.37 10.93 51.77
CA ASP A 34 -53.75 10.84 51.32
C ASP A 34 -54.54 9.83 52.19
N SER A 35 -55.81 9.64 51.85
CA SER A 35 -56.73 8.76 52.58
C SER A 35 -57.13 7.51 51.78
N THR A 36 -56.25 7.01 50.90
CA THR A 36 -56.57 5.95 49.93
C THR A 36 -56.09 4.56 50.34
N LEU A 37 -55.55 4.40 51.55
CA LEU A 37 -55.09 3.13 52.09
C LEU A 37 -56.01 2.64 53.22
N PRO A 38 -56.12 1.31 53.45
CA PRO A 38 -56.85 0.78 54.60
C PRO A 38 -56.33 1.31 55.95
N ASN A 39 -55.01 1.31 56.12
CA ASN A 39 -54.29 2.03 57.17
C ASN A 39 -53.48 3.14 56.50
N ASN A 40 -53.91 4.39 56.68
CA ASN A 40 -53.31 5.53 56.01
C ASN A 40 -51.91 5.87 56.55
N SER A 41 -51.14 6.56 55.72
CA SER A 41 -49.83 7.08 56.14
C SER A 41 -50.03 8.20 57.16
N ILE A 42 -49.15 8.26 58.15
CA ILE A 42 -49.18 9.27 59.22
C ILE A 42 -47.86 10.03 59.15
N VAL A 43 -47.92 11.36 59.08
CA VAL A 43 -46.74 12.23 59.07
C VAL A 43 -46.76 13.08 60.34
N THR A 44 -45.74 12.94 61.17
CA THR A 44 -45.59 13.68 62.43
C THR A 44 -44.30 14.49 62.40
N PRO A 45 -44.35 15.83 62.49
CA PRO A 45 -43.16 16.66 62.58
C PRO A 45 -42.44 16.45 63.91
N ASN A 46 -41.11 16.31 63.87
CA ASN A 46 -40.20 16.28 65.00
C ASN A 46 -38.94 17.11 64.65
N GLY A 47 -38.98 18.41 64.95
CA GLY A 47 -37.96 19.35 64.49
C GLY A 47 -37.94 19.43 62.96
N SER A 48 -36.76 19.28 62.35
CA SER A 48 -36.61 19.19 60.89
C SER A 48 -36.90 17.80 60.31
N THR A 49 -37.20 16.81 61.17
CA THR A 49 -37.56 15.45 60.72
C THR A 49 -39.07 15.29 60.65
N LEU A 50 -39.58 14.84 59.50
CA LEU A 50 -40.94 14.39 59.31
C LEU A 50 -40.97 12.87 59.48
N ASN A 51 -41.45 12.40 60.63
CA ASN A 51 -41.61 10.98 60.91
C ASN A 51 -42.83 10.43 60.18
N ILE A 52 -42.59 9.51 59.27
CA ILE A 52 -43.58 8.79 58.48
C ILE A 52 -43.82 7.43 59.16
N THR A 53 -45.02 7.26 59.72
CA THR A 53 -45.50 6.03 60.35
C THR A 53 -46.86 5.64 59.76
N GLY A 54 -47.54 4.63 60.33
CA GLY A 54 -48.77 4.09 59.76
C GLY A 54 -48.49 3.39 58.43
N GLY A 55 -49.36 3.58 57.45
CA GLY A 55 -49.31 2.83 56.20
C GLY A 55 -49.92 1.44 56.35
N THR A 56 -50.13 0.76 55.23
CA THR A 56 -50.74 -0.58 55.23
C THR A 56 -49.69 -1.63 54.93
N GLN A 57 -49.46 -2.54 55.86
CA GLN A 57 -48.55 -3.67 55.67
C GLN A 57 -49.31 -4.87 55.08
N ALA A 58 -48.75 -5.47 54.03
CA ALA A 58 -49.18 -6.76 53.50
C ALA A 58 -47.93 -7.66 53.34
N GLY A 59 -47.75 -8.60 54.28
CA GLY A 59 -46.53 -9.41 54.35
C GLY A 59 -45.30 -8.54 54.57
N GLY A 60 -44.28 -8.71 53.73
CA GLY A 60 -43.05 -7.91 53.76
C GLY A 60 -43.16 -6.53 53.10
N ASN A 61 -44.31 -6.17 52.50
CA ASN A 61 -44.51 -4.90 51.83
C ASN A 61 -45.25 -3.90 52.74
N LEU A 62 -44.72 -2.68 52.88
CA LEU A 62 -45.35 -1.56 53.57
C LEU A 62 -45.74 -0.47 52.58
N PHE A 63 -47.04 -0.26 52.40
CA PHE A 63 -47.58 0.69 51.44
C PHE A 63 -47.83 2.06 52.09
N HIS A 64 -47.31 3.10 51.46
CA HIS A 64 -47.54 4.50 51.79
C HIS A 64 -48.13 5.26 50.61
N SER A 65 -48.98 6.25 50.90
CA SER A 65 -49.68 7.03 49.89
C SER A 65 -49.80 8.48 50.34
N PHE A 66 -49.40 9.39 49.46
CA PHE A 66 -49.29 10.81 49.75
C PHE A 66 -49.99 11.61 48.65
N SER A 67 -50.68 12.68 49.02
CA SER A 67 -51.13 13.69 48.05
C SER A 67 -49.94 14.56 47.60
N GLU A 68 -48.99 14.83 48.49
CA GLU A 68 -47.77 15.57 48.20
C GLU A 68 -46.58 14.97 48.95
N PHE A 69 -45.41 14.91 48.29
CA PHE A 69 -44.17 14.41 48.90
C PHE A 69 -42.97 15.22 48.41
N SER A 70 -42.50 16.14 49.26
CA SER A 70 -41.32 16.99 49.06
C SER A 70 -40.54 17.12 50.37
N VAL A 71 -39.21 17.15 50.29
CA VAL A 71 -38.32 17.28 51.43
C VAL A 71 -37.52 18.56 51.21
N LEU A 72 -37.64 19.54 52.11
CA LEU A 72 -36.87 20.78 51.98
C LEU A 72 -35.43 20.60 52.47
N ASN A 73 -34.57 21.54 52.12
CA ASN A 73 -33.21 21.62 52.65
C ASN A 73 -33.17 21.54 54.18
N GLY A 74 -32.23 20.76 54.70
CA GLY A 74 -32.09 20.46 56.13
C GLY A 74 -33.20 19.57 56.73
N GLY A 75 -34.23 19.23 55.93
CA GLY A 75 -35.33 18.36 56.32
C GLY A 75 -34.99 16.87 56.18
N THR A 76 -35.68 16.03 56.93
CA THR A 76 -35.58 14.55 56.81
C THR A 76 -36.97 13.93 56.68
N ALA A 77 -37.23 13.17 55.63
CA ALA A 77 -38.37 12.25 55.55
C ALA A 77 -37.96 10.91 56.15
N PHE A 78 -38.40 10.60 57.37
CA PHE A 78 -38.00 9.38 58.07
C PHE A 78 -39.14 8.35 58.07
N PHE A 79 -39.03 7.34 57.22
CA PHE A 79 -39.86 6.13 57.29
C PHE A 79 -39.45 5.32 58.51
N ASN A 80 -40.23 5.43 59.59
CA ASN A 80 -40.00 4.71 60.83
C ASN A 80 -40.69 3.34 60.79
N ASN A 81 -40.25 2.50 59.85
CA ASN A 81 -40.78 1.15 59.63
C ASN A 81 -40.25 0.14 60.65
N ALA A 82 -40.95 -0.98 60.78
CA ALA A 82 -40.46 -2.16 61.50
C ALA A 82 -39.33 -2.87 60.71
N LEU A 83 -38.46 -3.59 61.42
CA LEU A 83 -37.24 -4.19 60.85
C LEU A 83 -37.51 -5.40 59.93
N ASP A 84 -38.69 -5.99 60.02
CA ASP A 84 -39.14 -7.12 59.19
C ASP A 84 -39.69 -6.67 57.82
N ILE A 85 -39.88 -5.36 57.61
CA ILE A 85 -40.31 -4.81 56.32
C ILE A 85 -39.21 -4.98 55.27
N GLN A 86 -39.56 -5.61 54.15
CA GLN A 86 -38.68 -5.84 53.00
C GLN A 86 -38.77 -4.71 51.98
N ASN A 87 -39.98 -4.20 51.70
CA ASN A 87 -40.20 -3.14 50.71
C ASN A 87 -41.13 -2.06 51.28
N ILE A 88 -40.69 -0.81 51.23
CA ILE A 88 -41.50 0.38 51.46
C ILE A 88 -41.94 0.89 50.10
N ILE A 89 -43.23 0.91 49.82
CA ILE A 89 -43.80 1.25 48.52
C ILE A 89 -44.61 2.53 48.66
N SER A 90 -44.05 3.64 48.19
CA SER A 90 -44.61 4.99 48.33
C SER A 90 -45.11 5.51 46.98
N ARG A 91 -46.36 5.98 46.94
CA ARG A 91 -46.93 6.68 45.76
C ARG A 91 -47.35 8.11 46.08
N VAL A 92 -47.27 8.98 45.09
CA VAL A 92 -47.80 10.36 45.13
C VAL A 92 -49.02 10.45 44.20
N THR A 93 -50.20 10.70 44.76
CA THR A 93 -51.49 10.74 44.05
C THR A 93 -51.93 12.13 43.63
N GLY A 94 -51.32 13.19 44.18
CA GLY A 94 -51.59 14.57 43.80
C GLY A 94 -50.92 14.96 42.48
N ARG A 95 -50.93 16.27 42.19
CA ARG A 95 -50.43 16.85 40.93
C ARG A 95 -49.05 17.50 41.06
N SER A 96 -48.48 17.49 42.25
CA SER A 96 -47.24 18.21 42.58
C SER A 96 -46.01 17.37 42.24
N VAL A 97 -45.00 18.00 41.64
CA VAL A 97 -43.66 17.42 41.46
C VAL A 97 -43.02 17.21 42.83
N SER A 98 -42.35 16.07 43.03
CA SER A 98 -41.60 15.81 44.27
C SER A 98 -40.28 16.55 44.26
N LYS A 99 -40.12 17.58 45.12
CA LYS A 99 -38.85 18.30 45.31
C LYS A 99 -38.16 17.77 46.56
N ILE A 100 -37.10 16.99 46.38
CA ILE A 100 -36.32 16.37 47.44
C ILE A 100 -34.98 17.08 47.52
N ASP A 101 -34.78 17.94 48.52
CA ASP A 101 -33.53 18.66 48.79
C ASP A 101 -33.02 18.37 50.21
N GLY A 102 -33.47 17.28 50.81
CA GLY A 102 -33.03 16.82 52.15
C GLY A 102 -32.88 15.30 52.20
N ILE A 103 -32.96 14.72 53.40
CA ILE A 103 -32.64 13.30 53.61
C ILE A 103 -33.91 12.44 53.49
N ILE A 104 -33.86 11.35 52.72
CA ILE A 104 -34.85 10.25 52.83
C ILE A 104 -34.22 9.14 53.67
N ARG A 105 -34.85 8.79 54.79
CA ARG A 105 -34.34 7.80 55.75
C ARG A 105 -35.33 6.66 55.96
N ALA A 106 -34.84 5.44 56.11
CA ALA A 106 -35.64 4.27 56.50
C ALA A 106 -34.89 3.41 57.54
N ASN A 107 -35.62 2.56 58.28
CA ASN A 107 -35.03 1.61 59.22
C ASN A 107 -34.69 0.26 58.56
N GLY A 108 -33.68 -0.42 59.11
CA GLY A 108 -33.33 -1.78 58.72
C GLY A 108 -32.81 -1.87 57.28
N THR A 109 -33.14 -2.97 56.60
CA THR A 109 -32.66 -3.28 55.24
C THR A 109 -33.74 -3.13 54.16
N ALA A 110 -34.83 -2.42 54.47
CA ALA A 110 -35.95 -2.29 53.54
C ALA A 110 -35.54 -1.57 52.24
N ASN A 111 -36.00 -2.09 51.11
CA ASN A 111 -35.98 -1.37 49.84
C ASN A 111 -37.03 -0.25 49.88
N LEU A 112 -36.83 0.83 49.12
CA LEU A 112 -37.79 1.92 49.04
C LEU A 112 -38.11 2.27 47.59
N PHE A 113 -39.40 2.25 47.27
CA PHE A 113 -39.96 2.67 45.98
C PHE A 113 -40.66 4.01 46.17
N LEU A 114 -40.31 5.01 45.38
CA LEU A 114 -40.96 6.32 45.32
C LEU A 114 -41.51 6.56 43.92
N ILE A 115 -42.84 6.60 43.80
CA ILE A 115 -43.53 6.73 42.52
C ILE A 115 -44.28 8.06 42.48
N ASN A 116 -43.91 8.95 41.56
CA ASN A 116 -44.61 10.21 41.30
C ASN A 116 -44.72 10.49 39.78
N PRO A 117 -45.89 10.26 39.15
CA PRO A 117 -46.09 10.47 37.72
C PRO A 117 -45.79 11.89 37.23
N ASN A 118 -45.88 12.89 38.13
CA ASN A 118 -45.69 14.30 37.76
C ASN A 118 -44.21 14.69 37.61
N GLY A 119 -43.28 13.89 38.15
CA GLY A 119 -41.85 14.16 38.13
C GLY A 119 -41.21 14.22 39.51
N ILE A 120 -39.87 14.10 39.52
CA ILE A 120 -39.05 14.09 40.73
C ILE A 120 -37.81 14.98 40.51
N ILE A 121 -37.53 15.87 41.45
CA ILE A 121 -36.33 16.71 41.46
C ILE A 121 -35.55 16.42 42.75
N PHE A 122 -34.34 15.89 42.61
CA PHE A 122 -33.37 15.80 43.70
C PHE A 122 -32.47 17.04 43.66
N GLY A 123 -32.63 17.94 44.63
CA GLY A 123 -31.81 19.13 44.80
C GLY A 123 -30.39 18.81 45.28
N GLN A 124 -29.57 19.85 45.44
CA GLN A 124 -28.14 19.72 45.77
C GLN A 124 -27.88 19.00 47.09
N ASN A 125 -28.76 19.13 48.07
CA ASN A 125 -28.57 18.56 49.41
C ASN A 125 -29.31 17.23 49.59
N ALA A 126 -29.95 16.72 48.53
CA ALA A 126 -30.71 15.48 48.59
C ALA A 126 -29.79 14.29 48.91
N SER A 127 -30.13 13.48 49.91
CA SER A 127 -29.36 12.29 50.25
C SER A 127 -30.27 11.15 50.72
N LEU A 128 -29.71 9.94 50.70
CA LEU A 128 -30.41 8.73 51.09
C LEU A 128 -29.73 8.12 52.32
N ASN A 129 -30.54 7.69 53.29
CA ASN A 129 -30.13 6.88 54.43
C ASN A 129 -31.07 5.67 54.53
N ILE A 130 -30.91 4.76 53.57
CA ILE A 130 -31.76 3.59 53.37
C ILE A 130 -30.86 2.36 53.37
N GLY A 131 -31.27 1.27 54.04
CA GLY A 131 -30.45 0.05 54.13
C GLY A 131 -30.59 -0.92 52.94
N GLY A 132 -31.65 -0.79 52.14
CA GLY A 132 -31.90 -1.58 50.94
C GLY A 132 -31.69 -0.80 49.63
N SER A 133 -32.30 -1.30 48.55
CA SER A 133 -32.31 -0.66 47.23
C SER A 133 -33.28 0.53 47.18
N PHE A 134 -33.02 1.51 46.33
CA PHE A 134 -33.89 2.66 46.10
C PHE A 134 -34.33 2.73 44.63
N VAL A 135 -35.64 2.81 44.40
CA VAL A 135 -36.24 2.94 43.06
C VAL A 135 -37.11 4.18 43.04
N ALA A 136 -36.67 5.23 42.33
CA ALA A 136 -37.46 6.42 42.07
C ALA A 136 -38.02 6.37 40.66
N SER A 137 -39.33 6.56 40.50
CA SER A 137 -39.97 6.46 39.20
C SER A 137 -41.12 7.43 38.96
N THR A 138 -41.33 7.80 37.71
CA THR A 138 -42.50 8.57 37.25
C THR A 138 -43.56 7.69 36.56
N ALA A 139 -43.53 6.39 36.83
CA ALA A 139 -44.58 5.47 36.42
C ALA A 139 -45.94 5.84 37.03
N ASN A 140 -47.02 5.44 36.36
CA ASN A 140 -48.38 5.59 36.85
C ASN A 140 -48.70 4.60 37.98
N SER A 141 -48.02 3.47 38.02
CA SER A 141 -48.32 2.36 38.93
C SER A 141 -47.17 1.36 39.06
N LEU A 142 -47.17 0.62 40.17
CA LEU A 142 -46.31 -0.55 40.41
C LEU A 142 -47.13 -1.83 40.25
N LYS A 143 -46.62 -2.80 39.47
CA LYS A 143 -47.25 -4.11 39.22
C LYS A 143 -46.57 -5.22 40.02
N PHE A 144 -47.36 -6.20 40.44
CA PHE A 144 -46.92 -7.33 41.26
C PHE A 144 -47.17 -8.69 40.57
N ALA A 145 -46.47 -9.73 41.05
CA ALA A 145 -46.44 -11.05 40.41
C ALA A 145 -47.80 -11.75 40.29
N ASP A 146 -48.77 -11.41 41.14
CA ASP A 146 -50.15 -11.92 41.10
C ASP A 146 -51.09 -11.10 40.20
N GLY A 147 -50.57 -10.10 39.50
CA GLY A 147 -51.34 -9.21 38.66
C GLY A 147 -52.00 -8.03 39.39
N THR A 148 -51.82 -7.90 40.72
CA THR A 148 -52.26 -6.70 41.44
C THR A 148 -51.44 -5.47 41.04
N GLU A 149 -52.03 -4.29 41.19
CA GLU A 149 -51.42 -3.01 40.78
C GLU A 149 -51.67 -1.92 41.82
N PHE A 150 -50.59 -1.23 42.21
CA PHE A 150 -50.66 -0.10 43.12
C PHE A 150 -50.46 1.21 42.34
N SER A 151 -51.57 1.91 42.05
CA SER A 151 -51.59 3.05 41.12
C SER A 151 -51.56 4.42 41.79
N ALA A 152 -50.71 5.31 41.29
CA ALA A 152 -50.66 6.73 41.64
C ALA A 152 -51.72 7.57 40.90
N THR A 153 -52.09 7.19 39.67
CA THR A 153 -53.03 7.97 38.84
C THR A 153 -54.48 7.52 38.93
N VAL A 154 -54.73 6.26 39.30
CA VAL A 154 -56.08 5.73 39.54
C VAL A 154 -56.11 5.07 40.93
N PRO A 155 -55.96 5.85 42.02
CA PRO A 155 -55.93 5.29 43.37
C PRO A 155 -57.32 4.74 43.74
N GLN A 156 -57.37 3.46 44.12
CA GLN A 156 -58.57 2.85 44.68
C GLN A 156 -58.76 3.29 46.13
N THR A 157 -60.01 3.44 46.58
CA THR A 157 -60.34 3.77 47.98
C THR A 157 -60.13 2.58 48.94
N THR A 158 -60.08 1.35 48.40
CA THR A 158 -59.70 0.11 49.09
C THR A 158 -58.83 -0.74 48.14
N PRO A 159 -57.53 -0.42 47.99
CA PRO A 159 -56.67 -1.13 47.06
C PRO A 159 -56.51 -2.60 47.43
N LEU A 160 -56.48 -3.48 46.44
CA LEU A 160 -56.08 -4.88 46.65
C LEU A 160 -54.55 -4.91 46.85
N LEU A 161 -54.14 -5.06 48.10
CA LEU A 161 -52.73 -5.08 48.51
C LEU A 161 -52.22 -6.52 48.58
N THR A 162 -50.95 -6.71 48.22
CA THR A 162 -50.37 -8.05 48.06
C THR A 162 -49.10 -8.25 48.87
N VAL A 163 -48.85 -9.51 49.22
CA VAL A 163 -47.59 -10.02 49.79
C VAL A 163 -46.53 -10.30 48.70
N ASN A 164 -46.92 -10.28 47.43
CA ASN A 164 -46.04 -10.62 46.31
C ASN A 164 -45.02 -9.54 46.01
N VAL A 165 -43.93 -9.93 45.34
CA VAL A 165 -42.83 -9.02 44.99
C VAL A 165 -43.23 -8.08 43.84
N PRO A 166 -42.72 -6.83 43.83
CA PRO A 166 -42.85 -5.94 42.68
C PRO A 166 -42.16 -6.53 41.44
N ILE A 167 -42.85 -6.50 40.30
CA ILE A 167 -42.35 -7.03 39.02
C ILE A 167 -42.38 -6.03 37.86
N GLY A 168 -42.89 -4.81 38.05
CA GLY A 168 -42.87 -3.83 36.97
C GLY A 168 -43.36 -2.44 37.31
N LEU A 169 -42.85 -1.46 36.57
CA LEU A 169 -43.25 -0.05 36.57
C LEU A 169 -44.10 0.20 35.33
N GLN A 170 -45.38 0.50 35.53
CA GLN A 170 -46.32 0.74 34.44
C GLN A 170 -46.43 2.24 34.16
N TYR A 171 -46.06 2.63 32.95
CA TYR A 171 -46.11 4.02 32.49
C TYR A 171 -47.38 4.32 31.70
N GLY A 172 -47.88 5.55 31.85
CA GLY A 172 -48.89 6.17 31.00
C GLY A 172 -48.28 6.87 29.79
N THR A 173 -49.08 7.67 29.08
CA THR A 173 -48.68 8.27 27.81
C THR A 173 -47.69 9.43 27.91
N ASN A 174 -47.61 10.12 29.05
CA ASN A 174 -46.72 11.27 29.26
C ASN A 174 -46.01 11.17 30.62
N PRO A 175 -44.97 10.33 30.75
CA PRO A 175 -44.21 10.21 32.00
C PRO A 175 -43.50 11.53 32.36
N GLY A 176 -43.57 11.93 33.64
CA GLY A 176 -42.86 13.11 34.15
C GLY A 176 -41.33 12.93 34.16
N SER A 177 -40.57 14.02 34.20
CA SER A 177 -39.10 14.01 34.19
C SER A 177 -38.50 13.74 35.57
N ILE A 178 -37.28 13.19 35.60
CA ILE A 178 -36.43 13.10 36.79
C ILE A 178 -35.20 13.99 36.59
N LEU A 179 -34.98 14.95 37.51
CA LEU A 179 -33.77 15.76 37.56
C LEU A 179 -33.03 15.45 38.87
N SER A 180 -31.73 15.18 38.80
CA SER A 180 -30.88 15.10 39.99
C SER A 180 -29.71 16.07 39.89
N GLN A 181 -29.56 16.85 40.96
CA GLN A 181 -28.47 17.79 41.19
C GLN A 181 -27.73 17.46 42.49
N SER A 182 -27.97 16.27 43.05
CA SER A 182 -27.48 15.90 44.37
C SER A 182 -25.95 15.88 44.44
N GLN A 183 -25.42 16.65 45.38
CA GLN A 183 -24.00 16.76 45.73
C GLN A 183 -23.82 16.57 47.24
N ALA A 184 -24.72 15.81 47.87
CA ALA A 184 -24.64 15.55 49.30
C ALA A 184 -23.30 14.90 49.66
N THR A 185 -22.73 15.33 50.78
CA THR A 185 -21.45 14.82 51.27
C THR A 185 -21.66 13.82 52.39
N ASP A 186 -20.76 12.83 52.49
CA ASP A 186 -20.71 11.92 53.61
C ASP A 186 -20.04 12.56 54.85
N SER A 187 -19.85 11.79 55.91
CA SER A 187 -19.19 12.26 57.14
C SER A 187 -17.71 12.62 56.97
N SER A 188 -17.06 12.16 55.91
CA SER A 188 -15.67 12.48 55.58
C SER A 188 -15.53 13.72 54.72
N GLY A 189 -16.65 14.27 54.23
CA GLY A 189 -16.69 15.39 53.29
C GLY A 189 -16.58 14.96 51.83
N GLU A 190 -16.61 13.65 51.53
CA GLU A 190 -16.65 13.13 50.17
C GLU A 190 -18.03 13.39 49.55
N THR A 191 -18.07 13.91 48.32
CA THR A 191 -19.34 14.09 47.59
C THR A 191 -19.85 12.73 47.12
N ILE A 192 -20.96 12.27 47.70
CA ILE A 192 -21.57 10.96 47.42
C ILE A 192 -22.91 11.06 46.70
N GLY A 193 -23.58 12.22 46.80
CA GLY A 193 -24.91 12.47 46.23
C GLY A 193 -25.97 11.48 46.73
N LEU A 194 -26.71 10.88 45.79
CA LEU A 194 -27.65 9.79 46.09
C LEU A 194 -26.89 8.47 46.20
N GLN A 195 -26.73 7.97 47.43
CA GLN A 195 -26.01 6.72 47.71
C GLN A 195 -26.92 5.65 48.33
N VAL A 196 -26.79 4.41 47.87
CA VAL A 196 -27.35 3.23 48.54
C VAL A 196 -26.26 2.40 49.21
N GLN A 197 -26.64 1.49 50.12
CA GLN A 197 -25.68 0.58 50.75
C GLN A 197 -24.94 -0.29 49.71
N PRO A 198 -23.72 -0.76 50.01
CA PRO A 198 -22.96 -1.61 49.11
C PRO A 198 -23.75 -2.83 48.63
N GLY A 199 -23.60 -3.17 47.35
CA GLY A 199 -24.29 -4.32 46.73
C GLY A 199 -25.79 -4.13 46.48
N ARG A 200 -26.35 -2.92 46.67
CA ARG A 200 -27.77 -2.59 46.43
C ARG A 200 -28.00 -1.86 45.11
N THR A 201 -29.27 -1.78 44.69
CA THR A 201 -29.68 -1.10 43.45
C THR A 201 -30.14 0.34 43.71
N LEU A 202 -29.71 1.26 42.87
CA LEU A 202 -30.20 2.64 42.77
C LEU A 202 -30.78 2.85 41.36
N ALA A 203 -32.10 2.98 41.24
CA ALA A 203 -32.78 3.11 39.96
C ALA A 203 -33.51 4.45 39.86
N LEU A 204 -33.24 5.21 38.79
CA LEU A 204 -34.02 6.39 38.39
C LEU A 204 -34.64 6.11 37.02
N VAL A 205 -35.97 5.95 36.98
CA VAL A 205 -36.67 5.58 35.75
C VAL A 205 -37.87 6.50 35.53
N GLY A 206 -37.89 7.25 34.44
CA GLY A 206 -38.97 8.22 34.23
C GLY A 206 -39.18 8.61 32.78
N GLY A 207 -39.69 9.81 32.55
CA GLY A 207 -39.72 10.49 31.26
C GLY A 207 -38.29 10.79 30.80
N SER A 208 -37.90 12.05 30.71
CA SER A 208 -36.48 12.42 30.61
C SER A 208 -35.77 12.24 31.96
N VAL A 209 -34.49 11.88 31.92
CA VAL A 209 -33.65 11.77 33.13
C VAL A 209 -32.41 12.65 32.97
N THR A 210 -32.21 13.61 33.87
CA THR A 210 -31.10 14.56 33.80
C THR A 210 -30.30 14.54 35.09
N LEU A 211 -28.97 14.39 34.99
CA LEU A 211 -28.01 14.63 36.05
C LEU A 211 -27.24 15.92 35.72
N ALA A 212 -27.48 16.98 36.48
CA ALA A 212 -26.80 18.27 36.31
C ALA A 212 -25.95 18.54 37.56
N GLY A 213 -24.67 18.16 37.49
CA GLY A 213 -23.76 18.08 38.62
C GLY A 213 -24.17 17.07 39.70
N GLY A 214 -25.16 16.23 39.41
CA GLY A 214 -25.68 15.22 40.32
C GLY A 214 -24.78 13.98 40.39
N ASN A 215 -24.64 13.42 41.59
CA ASN A 215 -23.83 12.24 41.88
C ASN A 215 -24.73 11.06 42.27
N LEU A 216 -24.51 9.89 41.68
CA LEU A 216 -25.19 8.63 42.00
C LEU A 216 -24.15 7.58 42.40
N ARG A 217 -24.33 6.92 43.55
CA ARG A 217 -23.37 5.92 44.05
C ARG A 217 -24.03 4.63 44.54
N ALA A 218 -23.52 3.50 44.06
CA ALA A 218 -23.89 2.16 44.51
C ALA A 218 -22.66 1.23 44.50
N THR A 219 -21.77 1.38 45.48
CA THR A 219 -20.51 0.62 45.61
C THR A 219 -20.76 -0.90 45.48
N GLY A 220 -20.17 -1.55 44.47
CA GLY A 220 -20.36 -3.00 44.23
C GLY A 220 -21.81 -3.42 43.90
N GLY A 221 -22.69 -2.44 43.68
CA GLY A 221 -24.13 -2.61 43.51
C GLY A 221 -24.57 -2.43 42.05
N ARG A 222 -25.74 -1.83 41.85
CA ARG A 222 -26.28 -1.59 40.52
C ARG A 222 -26.88 -0.20 40.39
N ILE A 223 -26.61 0.49 39.29
CA ILE A 223 -27.31 1.73 38.91
C ILE A 223 -28.10 1.50 37.62
N GLU A 224 -29.36 1.90 37.64
CA GLU A 224 -30.31 1.75 36.53
C GLU A 224 -30.86 3.13 36.15
N LEU A 225 -30.54 3.61 34.94
CA LEU A 225 -31.01 4.88 34.41
C LEU A 225 -31.83 4.63 33.14
N GLY A 226 -33.14 4.83 33.24
CA GLY A 226 -34.08 4.53 32.15
C GLY A 226 -35.01 5.70 31.83
N SER A 227 -35.20 5.97 30.54
CA SER A 227 -36.21 6.91 30.06
C SER A 227 -37.36 6.19 29.37
N VAL A 228 -38.56 6.78 29.41
CA VAL A 228 -39.79 6.23 28.82
C VAL A 228 -40.58 7.37 28.20
N ALA A 229 -40.89 7.29 26.91
CA ALA A 229 -41.59 8.36 26.18
C ALA A 229 -43.10 8.16 26.03
N GLY A 230 -43.65 7.03 26.48
CA GLY A 230 -45.07 6.77 26.36
C GLY A 230 -45.52 5.56 27.16
N ALA A 231 -46.73 5.08 26.89
CA ALA A 231 -47.29 3.94 27.60
C ALA A 231 -46.43 2.70 27.36
N GLY A 232 -46.05 2.03 28.45
CA GLY A 232 -45.15 0.88 28.40
C GLY A 232 -44.92 0.30 29.78
N LEU A 233 -44.48 -0.96 29.80
CA LEU A 233 -44.11 -1.66 31.04
C LEU A 233 -42.60 -1.81 31.08
N VAL A 234 -41.97 -1.26 32.12
CA VAL A 234 -40.59 -1.60 32.49
C VAL A 234 -40.67 -2.74 33.50
N SER A 235 -40.16 -3.90 33.15
CA SER A 235 -40.19 -5.07 34.03
C SER A 235 -39.08 -4.95 35.09
N LEU A 236 -39.41 -5.27 36.33
CA LEU A 236 -38.49 -5.37 37.47
C LEU A 236 -38.27 -6.85 37.76
N LYS A 237 -37.01 -7.28 37.78
CA LYS A 237 -36.64 -8.63 38.18
C LYS A 237 -35.83 -8.56 39.47
N PRO A 238 -36.40 -8.98 40.62
CA PRO A 238 -35.63 -9.13 41.85
C PRO A 238 -34.55 -10.21 41.68
N THR A 239 -33.34 -9.92 42.15
CA THR A 239 -32.20 -10.86 42.16
C THR A 239 -31.52 -10.76 43.52
N ASP A 240 -31.63 -11.77 44.39
CA ASP A 240 -31.14 -11.82 45.79
C ASP A 240 -31.32 -10.50 46.58
N ASN A 241 -30.42 -9.53 46.37
CA ASN A 241 -30.34 -8.23 47.04
C ASN A 241 -30.50 -7.00 46.12
N ASN A 242 -30.82 -7.19 44.84
CA ASN A 242 -30.83 -6.20 43.75
C ASN A 242 -32.09 -6.28 42.87
N TYR A 243 -32.26 -5.29 42.00
CA TYR A 243 -33.26 -5.26 40.92
C TYR A 243 -32.58 -5.08 39.57
N THR A 244 -32.93 -5.90 38.59
CA THR A 244 -32.57 -5.67 37.18
C THR A 244 -33.79 -5.26 36.38
N LEU A 245 -33.61 -4.33 35.44
CA LEU A 245 -34.70 -3.78 34.66
C LEU A 245 -34.66 -4.30 33.22
N ASN A 246 -35.85 -4.50 32.65
CA ASN A 246 -36.03 -4.85 31.24
C ASN A 246 -37.07 -3.92 30.61
N TYR A 247 -36.76 -3.48 29.38
CA TYR A 247 -37.52 -2.46 28.65
C TYR A 247 -38.21 -3.00 27.39
N ASP A 248 -38.37 -4.32 27.24
CA ASP A 248 -39.02 -4.97 26.07
C ASP A 248 -40.48 -4.52 25.90
N GLY A 249 -41.12 -4.11 27.00
CA GLY A 249 -42.47 -3.53 27.01
C GLY A 249 -42.52 -2.03 26.69
N VAL A 250 -41.41 -1.39 26.31
CA VAL A 250 -41.31 0.05 26.01
C VAL A 250 -40.91 0.27 24.55
N GLN A 251 -41.75 1.01 23.81
CA GLN A 251 -41.55 1.26 22.38
C GLN A 251 -40.71 2.51 22.09
N ASN A 252 -40.90 3.58 22.89
CA ASN A 252 -40.24 4.87 22.67
C ASN A 252 -39.58 5.35 23.96
N PHE A 253 -38.44 6.02 23.81
CA PHE A 253 -37.56 6.46 24.90
C PHE A 253 -37.32 7.97 24.79
N GLN A 254 -37.21 8.67 25.92
CA GLN A 254 -36.82 10.09 25.96
C GLN A 254 -35.31 10.25 26.21
N ASP A 255 -34.86 11.47 26.49
CA ASP A 255 -33.44 11.76 26.63
C ASP A 255 -32.93 11.47 28.04
N ILE A 256 -31.66 11.01 28.10
CA ILE A 256 -30.86 10.96 29.33
C ILE A 256 -29.66 11.89 29.15
N GLN A 257 -29.44 12.82 30.09
CA GLN A 257 -28.35 13.80 30.00
C GLN A 257 -27.54 13.88 31.28
N LEU A 258 -26.21 13.79 31.16
CA LEU A 258 -25.23 14.07 32.21
C LEU A 258 -24.42 15.30 31.81
N SER A 259 -24.32 16.26 32.72
CA SER A 259 -23.64 17.55 32.51
C SER A 259 -23.11 18.11 33.83
N GLN A 260 -22.28 19.15 33.75
CA GLN A 260 -21.68 19.86 34.88
C GLN A 260 -20.95 18.93 35.86
N GLN A 261 -20.06 18.06 35.37
CA GLN A 261 -19.32 17.08 36.18
C GLN A 261 -20.24 16.12 36.98
N ALA A 262 -21.37 15.72 36.38
CA ALA A 262 -22.22 14.68 36.97
C ALA A 262 -21.49 13.33 37.03
N SER A 263 -21.74 12.54 38.07
CA SER A 263 -21.05 11.26 38.29
C SER A 263 -22.01 10.11 38.54
N VAL A 264 -21.73 8.94 37.94
CA VAL A 264 -22.43 7.67 38.18
C VAL A 264 -21.40 6.59 38.53
N ASN A 265 -21.38 6.12 39.77
CA ASN A 265 -20.27 5.33 40.30
C ASN A 265 -20.74 4.05 41.03
N VAL A 266 -20.22 2.90 40.58
CA VAL A 266 -20.43 1.58 41.22
C VAL A 266 -19.12 0.87 41.59
N SER A 267 -17.99 1.56 41.52
CA SER A 267 -16.65 1.02 41.79
C SER A 267 -16.55 0.36 43.17
N GLY A 268 -15.79 -0.74 43.27
CA GLY A 268 -15.67 -1.56 44.49
C GLY A 268 -15.07 -2.94 44.23
N GLU A 269 -15.06 -3.81 45.25
CA GLU A 269 -14.68 -5.22 45.08
C GLU A 269 -15.69 -5.93 44.16
N GLY A 270 -15.21 -6.50 43.05
CA GLY A 270 -16.06 -7.07 42.00
C GLY A 270 -16.78 -6.03 41.14
N SER A 271 -16.54 -4.74 41.39
CA SER A 271 -17.31 -3.60 40.89
C SER A 271 -18.84 -3.83 40.93
N GLY A 272 -19.61 -2.92 40.35
CA GLY A 272 -21.05 -3.08 40.19
C GLY A 272 -21.45 -3.00 38.72
N ALA A 273 -22.76 -3.02 38.45
CA ALA A 273 -23.29 -2.90 37.09
C ALA A 273 -23.98 -1.55 36.88
N ILE A 274 -23.76 -0.93 35.71
CA ILE A 274 -24.49 0.28 35.32
C ILE A 274 -25.26 -0.02 34.04
N HIS A 275 -26.55 0.28 34.01
CA HIS A 275 -27.38 0.17 32.80
C HIS A 275 -28.04 1.50 32.48
N PHE A 276 -27.81 1.97 31.26
CA PHE A 276 -28.51 3.09 30.64
C PHE A 276 -29.44 2.61 29.53
N ARG A 277 -30.68 3.07 29.53
CA ARG A 277 -31.63 2.86 28.43
C ARG A 277 -32.36 4.16 28.07
N GLY A 278 -32.13 4.68 26.87
CA GLY A 278 -32.74 5.95 26.44
C GLY A 278 -32.92 6.15 24.94
N GLY A 279 -33.50 7.28 24.56
CA GLY A 279 -33.69 7.72 23.17
C GLY A 279 -32.41 8.37 22.67
N ARG A 280 -32.10 9.56 23.20
CA ARG A 280 -30.76 10.17 23.11
C ARG A 280 -30.10 10.15 24.48
N ILE A 281 -28.85 9.70 24.53
CA ILE A 281 -28.02 9.76 25.73
C ILE A 281 -26.85 10.71 25.45
N THR A 282 -26.61 11.66 26.34
CA THR A 282 -25.57 12.69 26.16
C THR A 282 -24.77 12.90 27.44
N PHE A 283 -23.46 12.76 27.32
CA PHE A 283 -22.48 13.04 28.38
C PHE A 283 -21.66 14.26 27.97
N THR A 284 -21.64 15.28 28.81
CA THR A 284 -21.01 16.59 28.55
C THR A 284 -20.36 17.15 29.81
N ASP A 285 -19.54 18.19 29.64
CA ASP A 285 -18.94 18.96 30.74
C ASP A 285 -18.22 18.05 31.77
N GLU A 286 -17.30 17.20 31.31
CA GLU A 286 -16.48 16.33 32.17
C GLU A 286 -17.30 15.38 33.06
N SER A 287 -18.43 14.87 32.55
CA SER A 287 -19.26 13.93 33.30
C SER A 287 -18.66 12.51 33.27
N GLU A 288 -18.80 11.77 34.37
CA GLU A 288 -18.06 10.53 34.61
C GLU A 288 -18.96 9.34 34.96
N ILE A 289 -18.68 8.18 34.36
CA ILE A 289 -19.35 6.91 34.63
C ILE A 289 -18.28 5.89 35.01
N PHE A 290 -18.32 5.37 36.25
CA PHE A 290 -17.28 4.49 36.81
C PHE A 290 -17.81 3.13 37.28
N ALA A 291 -17.15 2.06 36.85
CA ALA A 291 -17.33 0.69 37.32
C ALA A 291 -15.97 0.00 37.56
N ASP A 292 -15.07 0.68 38.27
CA ASP A 292 -13.72 0.16 38.52
C ASP A 292 -13.72 -0.99 39.53
N ASN A 293 -13.07 -2.09 39.15
CA ASN A 293 -12.88 -3.24 40.01
C ASN A 293 -11.63 -3.07 40.88
N LEU A 294 -11.84 -3.02 42.19
CA LEU A 294 -10.82 -2.77 43.21
C LEU A 294 -10.47 -4.03 44.02
N GLY A 295 -10.88 -5.22 43.55
CA GLY A 295 -10.63 -6.47 44.28
C GLY A 295 -10.43 -7.67 43.37
N LYS A 296 -10.53 -8.86 43.98
CA LYS A 296 -10.13 -10.13 43.33
C LYS A 296 -11.23 -10.77 42.48
N GLN A 297 -12.49 -10.37 42.70
CA GLN A 297 -13.64 -10.86 41.94
C GLN A 297 -13.70 -10.20 40.57
N SER A 298 -14.44 -10.76 39.61
CA SER A 298 -14.59 -10.09 38.30
C SER A 298 -15.55 -8.91 38.40
N GLY A 299 -15.21 -7.83 37.67
CA GLY A 299 -15.99 -6.61 37.58
C GLY A 299 -17.37 -6.79 36.95
N GLY A 300 -18.40 -6.18 37.54
CA GLY A 300 -19.63 -5.81 36.84
C GLY A 300 -19.38 -4.79 35.72
N GLY A 301 -20.21 -4.84 34.68
CA GLY A 301 -20.02 -4.07 33.44
C GLY A 301 -20.92 -2.84 33.31
N ILE A 302 -20.65 -2.06 32.26
CA ILE A 302 -21.47 -0.92 31.84
C ILE A 302 -22.23 -1.31 30.56
N PHE A 303 -23.54 -1.17 30.57
CA PHE A 303 -24.40 -1.44 29.42
C PHE A 303 -25.16 -0.17 29.02
N ILE A 304 -24.99 0.29 27.79
CA ILE A 304 -25.66 1.48 27.27
C ILE A 304 -26.46 1.10 26.03
N GLN A 305 -27.77 1.35 26.08
CA GLN A 305 -28.67 1.16 24.96
C GLN A 305 -29.36 2.47 24.62
N ALA A 306 -29.14 3.00 23.42
CA ALA A 306 -29.67 4.30 23.02
C ALA A 306 -30.06 4.36 21.54
N GLY A 307 -31.05 5.15 21.15
CA GLY A 307 -31.20 5.55 19.75
C GLY A 307 -29.97 6.33 19.24
N GLN A 308 -29.43 7.24 20.06
CA GLN A 308 -28.22 8.00 19.80
C GLN A 308 -27.40 8.16 21.10
N LEU A 309 -26.09 7.95 21.04
CA LEU A 309 -25.15 8.21 22.14
C LEU A 309 -24.12 9.26 21.74
N ASN A 310 -24.04 10.36 22.50
CA ASN A 310 -23.04 11.41 22.35
C ASN A 310 -22.19 11.50 23.62
N VAL A 311 -20.87 11.43 23.50
CA VAL A 311 -19.92 11.60 24.60
C VAL A 311 -18.95 12.72 24.23
N GLU A 312 -18.94 13.80 25.00
CA GLU A 312 -18.29 15.05 24.62
C GLU A 312 -17.62 15.75 25.82
N GLY A 313 -16.71 16.68 25.53
CA GLY A 313 -16.12 17.60 26.51
C GLY A 313 -15.46 16.88 27.68
N LEU A 314 -14.40 16.11 27.38
CA LEU A 314 -13.64 15.32 28.36
C LEU A 314 -14.46 14.32 29.20
N SER A 315 -15.73 14.06 28.87
CA SER A 315 -16.55 13.08 29.58
C SER A 315 -15.99 11.65 29.43
N TYR A 316 -16.23 10.82 30.45
CA TYR A 316 -15.52 9.57 30.64
C TYR A 316 -16.46 8.41 30.98
N VAL A 317 -16.40 7.30 30.22
CA VAL A 317 -17.08 6.03 30.55
C VAL A 317 -16.01 4.97 30.83
N ARG A 318 -15.95 4.42 32.05
CA ARG A 318 -14.83 3.59 32.50
C ARG A 318 -15.25 2.36 33.28
N ALA A 319 -14.72 1.20 32.88
CA ALA A 319 -14.79 -0.05 33.65
C ALA A 319 -13.39 -0.69 33.76
N SER A 320 -12.51 -0.13 34.57
CA SER A 320 -11.12 -0.60 34.69
C SER A 320 -10.93 -1.64 35.81
N THR A 321 -9.76 -2.29 35.85
CA THR A 321 -9.31 -3.07 37.02
C THR A 321 -8.06 -2.47 37.66
N SER A 322 -7.97 -2.53 38.99
CA SER A 322 -6.84 -2.03 39.79
C SER A 322 -6.22 -3.09 40.71
N ASP A 323 -6.73 -4.32 40.72
CA ASP A 323 -6.27 -5.43 41.59
C ASP A 323 -6.17 -6.72 40.73
N LEU A 324 -6.39 -7.90 41.31
CA LEU A 324 -6.26 -9.22 40.69
C LEU A 324 -7.48 -9.64 39.84
N GLY A 325 -8.64 -9.04 40.08
CA GLY A 325 -9.88 -9.38 39.38
C GLY A 325 -9.96 -8.81 37.96
N LYS A 326 -10.76 -9.43 37.08
CA LYS A 326 -11.00 -8.91 35.72
C LYS A 326 -11.76 -7.57 35.79
N GLY A 327 -11.42 -6.60 34.94
CA GLY A 327 -12.23 -5.39 34.72
C GLY A 327 -13.63 -5.70 34.15
N GLY A 328 -14.57 -4.79 34.35
CA GLY A 328 -15.93 -4.90 33.80
C GLY A 328 -15.97 -4.70 32.29
N ASP A 329 -16.84 -5.43 31.60
CA ASP A 329 -17.04 -5.20 30.16
C ASP A 329 -17.91 -3.94 29.92
N VAL A 330 -17.61 -3.18 28.86
CA VAL A 330 -18.42 -2.04 28.40
C VAL A 330 -19.11 -2.44 27.10
N THR A 331 -20.44 -2.40 27.07
CA THR A 331 -21.24 -2.77 25.89
C THR A 331 -22.18 -1.63 25.50
N ILE A 332 -22.10 -1.21 24.24
CA ILE A 332 -22.89 -0.12 23.68
C ILE A 332 -23.70 -0.64 22.49
N GLU A 333 -25.01 -0.44 22.54
CA GLU A 333 -25.94 -0.72 21.45
C GLU A 333 -26.65 0.58 21.07
N THR A 334 -26.45 1.05 19.84
CA THR A 334 -27.08 2.28 19.39
C THR A 334 -27.38 2.32 17.89
N ASN A 335 -28.10 3.35 17.41
CA ASN A 335 -28.05 3.63 15.98
C ASN A 335 -26.78 4.41 15.64
N ASN A 336 -26.46 5.44 16.44
CA ASN A 336 -25.40 6.40 16.17
C ASN A 336 -24.57 6.68 17.42
N LEU A 337 -23.24 6.53 17.32
CA LEU A 337 -22.28 6.88 18.37
C LEU A 337 -21.39 8.04 17.91
N THR A 338 -21.32 9.10 18.72
CA THR A 338 -20.33 10.19 18.56
C THR A 338 -19.48 10.32 19.82
N VAL A 339 -18.16 10.36 19.66
CA VAL A 339 -17.20 10.65 20.73
C VAL A 339 -16.26 11.77 20.28
N ARG A 340 -16.24 12.90 21.01
CA ARG A 340 -15.44 14.08 20.61
C ARG A 340 -14.92 14.92 21.76
N ASP A 341 -14.08 15.90 21.44
CA ASP A 341 -13.59 16.94 22.33
C ASP A 341 -12.89 16.37 23.59
N GLY A 342 -12.03 15.38 23.39
CA GLY A 342 -11.24 14.69 24.43
C GLY A 342 -11.99 13.60 25.20
N ALA A 343 -13.27 13.35 24.91
CA ALA A 343 -14.04 12.31 25.59
C ALA A 343 -13.55 10.87 25.31
N GLN A 344 -13.66 9.97 26.28
CA GLN A 344 -13.16 8.59 26.17
C GLN A 344 -14.12 7.53 26.73
N ILE A 345 -14.11 6.35 26.10
CA ILE A 345 -14.81 5.14 26.57
C ILE A 345 -13.78 4.02 26.75
N VAL A 346 -13.68 3.48 27.96
CA VAL A 346 -12.47 2.79 28.43
C VAL A 346 -12.79 1.52 29.24
N ALA A 347 -12.06 0.43 28.99
CA ALA A 347 -12.12 -0.83 29.76
C ALA A 347 -10.70 -1.37 30.11
N ASP A 348 -9.86 -0.51 30.68
CA ASP A 348 -8.41 -0.73 30.83
C ASP A 348 -7.98 -1.54 32.07
N THR A 349 -6.76 -2.06 32.03
CA THR A 349 -5.99 -2.48 33.22
C THR A 349 -5.16 -1.30 33.74
N ASN A 350 -5.40 -0.89 34.99
CA ASN A 350 -4.68 0.23 35.60
C ASN A 350 -3.24 -0.12 35.99
N LEU A 351 -2.45 0.91 36.29
CA LEU A 351 -1.06 0.76 36.75
C LEU A 351 -1.00 -0.09 38.02
N GLY A 352 -0.11 -1.07 38.04
CA GLY A 352 0.08 -1.98 39.19
C GLY A 352 -0.94 -3.12 39.29
N SER A 353 -1.95 -3.18 38.42
CA SER A 353 -2.93 -4.29 38.42
C SER A 353 -2.36 -5.55 37.75
N GLU A 354 -2.62 -6.70 38.35
CA GLU A 354 -2.34 -8.03 37.79
C GLU A 354 -3.57 -8.63 37.08
N GLY A 355 -4.76 -8.08 37.33
CA GLY A 355 -6.01 -8.51 36.72
C GLY A 355 -6.16 -8.09 35.25
N PRO A 356 -6.78 -8.92 34.40
CA PRO A 356 -7.02 -8.57 33.01
C PRO A 356 -8.11 -7.50 32.85
N GLY A 357 -7.99 -6.66 31.81
CA GLY A 357 -8.97 -5.63 31.47
C GLY A 357 -10.31 -6.21 30.99
N GLY A 358 -11.33 -5.35 30.95
CA GLY A 358 -12.63 -5.66 30.37
C GLY A 358 -12.64 -5.53 28.85
N ASN A 359 -13.60 -6.14 28.19
CA ASN A 359 -13.83 -5.95 26.76
C ASN A 359 -14.69 -4.71 26.51
N LEU A 360 -14.47 -4.05 25.36
CA LEU A 360 -15.32 -2.97 24.86
C LEU A 360 -15.99 -3.40 23.56
N SER A 361 -17.32 -3.46 23.55
CA SER A 361 -18.11 -3.83 22.37
C SER A 361 -19.07 -2.71 21.99
N VAL A 362 -18.93 -2.18 20.78
CA VAL A 362 -19.80 -1.16 20.20
C VAL A 362 -20.55 -1.75 19.00
N SER A 363 -21.88 -1.73 19.06
CA SER A 363 -22.77 -2.07 17.95
C SER A 363 -23.63 -0.85 17.61
N ALA A 364 -23.29 -0.15 16.52
CA ALA A 364 -23.99 1.05 16.07
C ALA A 364 -24.63 0.82 14.70
N ARG A 365 -25.95 0.88 14.56
CA ARG A 365 -26.66 0.52 13.31
C ARG A 365 -26.19 1.32 12.09
N GLU A 366 -26.00 2.64 12.20
CA GLU A 366 -25.67 3.50 11.07
C GLU A 366 -24.21 3.92 11.10
N PHE A 367 -23.77 4.62 12.16
CA PHE A 367 -22.37 5.07 12.23
C PHE A 367 -21.77 5.15 13.64
N VAL A 368 -20.44 5.10 13.64
CA VAL A 368 -19.57 5.52 14.76
C VAL A 368 -18.66 6.63 14.25
N GLU A 369 -18.68 7.79 14.92
CA GLU A 369 -17.81 8.93 14.63
C GLU A 369 -16.96 9.28 15.85
N LEU A 370 -15.64 9.26 15.66
CA LEU A 370 -14.65 9.67 16.66
C LEU A 370 -13.90 10.88 16.12
N ARG A 371 -13.87 11.98 16.87
CA ARG A 371 -13.34 13.25 16.37
C ARG A 371 -12.56 14.03 17.41
N GLY A 372 -11.38 14.47 17.02
CA GLY A 372 -10.66 15.51 17.75
C GLY A 372 -9.91 15.02 18.98
N THR A 373 -9.42 16.00 19.71
CA THR A 373 -8.73 15.90 20.99
C THR A 373 -9.39 16.86 21.98
N SER A 374 -8.94 16.86 23.24
CA SER A 374 -9.25 17.91 24.21
C SER A 374 -8.77 19.28 23.72
N THR A 375 -9.31 20.35 24.31
CA THR A 375 -8.97 21.73 23.93
C THR A 375 -7.48 22.06 24.01
N ASP A 376 -6.72 21.41 24.90
CA ASP A 376 -5.27 21.55 25.04
C ASP A 376 -4.46 20.61 24.12
N GLY A 377 -5.15 19.79 23.33
CA GLY A 377 -4.57 18.81 22.42
C GLY A 377 -3.95 17.59 23.10
N GLN A 378 -4.06 17.43 24.42
CA GLN A 378 -3.31 16.42 25.19
C GLN A 378 -4.05 15.09 25.35
N VAL A 379 -5.37 15.06 25.14
CA VAL A 379 -6.20 13.87 25.30
C VAL A 379 -6.92 13.58 23.99
N ALA A 380 -6.65 12.43 23.37
CA ALA A 380 -7.39 11.99 22.19
C ALA A 380 -8.81 11.55 22.55
N SER A 381 -9.79 11.92 21.73
CA SER A 381 -11.10 11.28 21.79
C SER A 381 -11.03 9.85 21.31
N GLY A 382 -11.76 8.92 21.93
CA GLY A 382 -11.66 7.54 21.46
C GLY A 382 -12.27 6.44 22.30
N LEU A 383 -11.96 5.22 21.84
CA LEU A 383 -12.34 3.94 22.44
C LEU A 383 -11.06 3.19 22.84
N PHE A 384 -10.96 2.75 24.10
CA PHE A 384 -9.71 2.24 24.66
C PHE A 384 -9.88 0.94 25.47
N THR A 385 -9.01 -0.04 25.22
CA THR A 385 -8.86 -1.26 26.05
C THR A 385 -7.38 -1.58 26.29
N GLY A 386 -6.63 -0.62 26.83
CA GLY A 386 -5.20 -0.73 27.10
C GLY A 386 -4.85 -1.40 28.44
N THR A 387 -3.58 -1.77 28.61
CA THR A 387 -3.01 -2.18 29.90
C THR A 387 -1.81 -1.32 30.30
N ARG A 388 -1.84 -0.87 31.56
CA ARG A 388 -0.73 -0.22 32.27
C ARG A 388 -0.12 -1.12 33.35
N GLY A 389 -0.65 -2.32 33.53
CA GLY A 389 -0.28 -3.28 34.58
C GLY A 389 0.41 -4.52 34.03
N ALA A 390 0.41 -5.60 34.82
CA ALA A 390 0.86 -6.93 34.39
C ALA A 390 -0.27 -7.75 33.75
N GLY A 391 -1.54 -7.42 34.05
CA GLY A 391 -2.72 -8.05 33.44
C GLY A 391 -2.86 -7.73 31.96
N ALA A 392 -3.42 -8.67 31.19
CA ALA A 392 -3.66 -8.49 29.76
C ALA A 392 -4.77 -7.48 29.48
N ALA A 393 -4.62 -6.72 28.40
CA ALA A 393 -5.66 -5.84 27.85
C ALA A 393 -6.87 -6.64 27.34
N GLY A 394 -8.07 -6.08 27.46
CA GLY A 394 -9.29 -6.65 26.88
C GLY A 394 -9.41 -6.38 25.38
N SER A 395 -10.29 -7.13 24.70
CA SER A 395 -10.54 -6.94 23.27
C SER A 395 -11.52 -5.81 22.99
N LEU A 396 -11.34 -5.12 21.87
CA LEU A 396 -12.20 -4.04 21.40
C LEU A 396 -12.88 -4.44 20.08
N ARG A 397 -14.21 -4.40 20.05
CA ARG A 397 -15.01 -4.68 18.86
C ARG A 397 -15.90 -3.51 18.49
N VAL A 398 -15.87 -3.11 17.22
CA VAL A 398 -16.82 -2.13 16.65
C VAL A 398 -17.54 -2.77 15.47
N GLN A 399 -18.87 -2.75 15.50
CA GLN A 399 -19.74 -3.19 14.42
C GLN A 399 -20.65 -2.04 14.00
N THR A 400 -20.60 -1.61 12.74
CA THR A 400 -21.40 -0.48 12.26
C THR A 400 -21.65 -0.46 10.75
N GLY A 401 -22.43 0.50 10.26
CA GLY A 401 -22.49 0.82 8.84
C GLY A 401 -21.22 1.54 8.39
N ARG A 402 -20.89 2.64 9.06
CA ARG A 402 -19.75 3.51 8.77
C ARG A 402 -18.96 3.86 10.03
N LEU A 403 -17.63 3.72 9.98
CA LEU A 403 -16.73 4.21 11.02
C LEU A 403 -15.89 5.38 10.47
N THR A 404 -15.92 6.52 11.15
CA THR A 404 -15.06 7.68 10.83
C THR A 404 -14.21 8.04 12.03
N VAL A 405 -12.89 8.16 11.83
CA VAL A 405 -11.92 8.57 12.85
C VAL A 405 -11.11 9.73 12.29
N ARG A 406 -11.22 10.92 12.88
CA ARG A 406 -10.58 12.13 12.32
C ARG A 406 -10.05 13.09 13.37
N GLU A 407 -9.19 14.01 12.92
CA GLU A 407 -8.65 15.12 13.73
C GLU A 407 -7.90 14.65 15.01
N GLY A 408 -7.20 13.52 14.94
CA GLY A 408 -6.40 12.97 16.05
C GLY A 408 -7.12 12.00 16.99
N ALA A 409 -8.40 11.67 16.74
CA ALA A 409 -9.13 10.65 17.50
C ALA A 409 -8.58 9.23 17.29
N GLN A 410 -8.80 8.32 18.25
CA GLN A 410 -8.19 6.99 18.26
C GLN A 410 -9.14 5.85 18.65
N VAL A 411 -8.90 4.67 18.09
CA VAL A 411 -9.38 3.38 18.63
C VAL A 411 -8.15 2.57 18.98
N LEU A 412 -7.96 2.23 20.25
CA LEU A 412 -6.71 1.65 20.72
C LEU A 412 -6.96 0.45 21.65
N THR A 413 -6.25 -0.63 21.36
CA THR A 413 -5.95 -1.70 22.29
C THR A 413 -4.45 -1.88 22.35
N GLY A 414 -3.89 -2.30 23.49
CA GLY A 414 -2.44 -2.42 23.62
C GLY A 414 -1.91 -2.35 25.03
N ASN A 415 -0.58 -2.28 25.16
CA ASN A 415 0.07 -1.94 26.41
C ASN A 415 0.85 -0.63 26.26
N ILE A 416 1.01 0.15 27.32
CA ILE A 416 1.80 1.40 27.31
C ILE A 416 3.25 1.16 27.76
N PRO A 417 4.19 2.10 27.54
CA PRO A 417 5.58 1.95 27.99
C PRO A 417 5.68 1.57 29.48
N GLY A 418 6.41 0.49 29.77
CA GLY A 418 6.62 -0.03 31.13
C GLY A 418 5.61 -1.08 31.61
N SER A 419 4.60 -1.43 30.80
CA SER A 419 3.67 -2.54 31.10
C SER A 419 4.21 -3.89 30.60
N ASN A 420 3.92 -4.98 31.32
CA ASN A 420 4.27 -6.35 30.91
C ASN A 420 3.07 -7.15 30.37
N GLY A 421 1.85 -6.60 30.43
CA GLY A 421 0.64 -7.26 29.99
C GLY A 421 0.56 -7.41 28.46
N ALA A 422 -0.08 -8.47 27.97
CA ALA A 422 -0.34 -8.65 26.54
C ALA A 422 -1.39 -7.63 26.03
N GLY A 423 -1.25 -7.20 24.78
CA GLY A 423 -2.24 -6.35 24.10
C GLY A 423 -3.53 -7.12 23.75
N GLY A 424 -4.66 -6.42 23.68
CA GLY A 424 -5.94 -7.00 23.28
C GLY A 424 -6.12 -7.03 21.76
N ASN A 425 -7.12 -7.76 21.27
CA ASN A 425 -7.45 -7.77 19.83
C ASN A 425 -8.39 -6.62 19.47
N LEU A 426 -8.20 -6.05 18.28
CA LEU A 426 -9.09 -5.03 17.70
C LEU A 426 -9.84 -5.61 16.49
N SER A 427 -11.17 -5.67 16.58
CA SER A 427 -12.05 -6.16 15.50
C SER A 427 -13.00 -5.08 15.04
N LEU A 428 -12.87 -4.67 13.78
CA LEU A 428 -13.67 -3.61 13.16
C LEU A 428 -14.45 -4.18 11.99
N ILE A 429 -15.78 -4.10 12.07
CA ILE A 429 -16.69 -4.58 11.03
C ILE A 429 -17.62 -3.44 10.65
N ALA A 430 -17.36 -2.83 9.49
CA ALA A 430 -18.23 -1.83 8.88
C ALA A 430 -18.93 -2.45 7.67
N SER A 431 -20.25 -2.30 7.49
CA SER A 431 -20.89 -2.82 6.27
C SER A 431 -20.57 -1.99 5.03
N GLU A 432 -20.29 -0.69 5.21
CA GLU A 432 -20.07 0.27 4.13
C GLU A 432 -18.62 0.75 4.08
N SER A 433 -18.16 1.49 5.09
CA SER A 433 -16.84 2.14 5.03
C SER A 433 -16.17 2.32 6.39
N ILE A 434 -14.84 2.33 6.37
CA ILE A 434 -13.99 2.84 7.44
C ILE A 434 -13.11 3.95 6.85
N GLU A 435 -13.17 5.14 7.44
CA GLU A 435 -12.39 6.31 7.02
C GLU A 435 -11.55 6.87 8.17
N LEU A 436 -10.25 7.00 7.95
CA LEU A 436 -9.34 7.69 8.85
C LEU A 436 -8.74 8.89 8.15
N ILE A 437 -8.83 10.06 8.77
CA ILE A 437 -8.45 11.33 8.14
C ILE A 437 -7.67 12.20 9.11
N GLY A 438 -6.44 12.51 8.72
CA GLY A 438 -5.67 13.57 9.33
C GLY A 438 -4.99 13.20 10.65
N ILE A 439 -4.60 14.26 11.33
CA ILE A 439 -3.85 14.27 12.58
C ILE A 439 -4.38 15.42 13.46
N SER A 440 -3.96 15.43 14.71
CA SER A 440 -3.86 16.62 15.54
C SER A 440 -2.37 16.99 15.72
N ASP A 441 -2.08 18.03 16.49
CA ASP A 441 -0.70 18.43 16.82
C ASP A 441 0.09 17.29 17.49
N VAL A 442 -0.58 16.46 18.29
CA VAL A 442 0.04 15.41 19.10
C VAL A 442 -0.27 14.01 18.56
N PHE A 443 -1.53 13.75 18.22
CA PHE A 443 -2.02 12.41 17.91
C PHE A 443 -2.41 12.25 16.43
N PRO A 444 -2.04 11.16 15.75
CA PRO A 444 -2.65 10.81 14.49
C PRO A 444 -4.07 10.29 14.69
N SER A 445 -4.93 10.44 13.67
CA SER A 445 -6.16 9.66 13.62
C SER A 445 -5.83 8.20 13.37
N ALA A 446 -6.24 7.32 14.28
CA ALA A 446 -5.64 5.99 14.31
C ALA A 446 -6.51 4.84 14.78
N LEU A 447 -6.17 3.66 14.25
CA LEU A 447 -6.60 2.35 14.74
C LEU A 447 -5.36 1.57 15.19
N PHE A 448 -5.26 1.29 16.49
CA PHE A 448 -4.07 0.75 17.11
C PHE A 448 -4.33 -0.57 17.86
N ALA A 449 -3.46 -1.55 17.61
CA ALA A 449 -3.28 -2.77 18.39
C ALA A 449 -1.80 -2.93 18.76
N GLU A 450 -1.24 -1.94 19.46
CA GLU A 450 0.21 -1.78 19.66
C GLU A 450 0.71 -2.30 21.02
N THR A 451 1.95 -2.75 21.10
CA THR A 451 2.62 -3.04 22.38
C THR A 451 3.96 -2.34 22.53
N TYR A 452 4.10 -1.61 23.63
CA TYR A 452 5.30 -0.90 24.07
C TYR A 452 6.16 -1.67 25.09
N GLY A 453 5.65 -2.74 25.71
CA GLY A 453 6.40 -3.57 26.66
C GLY A 453 6.57 -5.03 26.25
N ALA A 454 6.97 -5.89 27.19
CA ALA A 454 7.35 -7.30 26.91
C ALA A 454 6.18 -8.20 26.47
N GLY A 455 4.94 -7.79 26.71
CA GLY A 455 3.74 -8.53 26.28
C GLY A 455 3.58 -8.58 24.76
N SER A 456 3.03 -9.67 24.24
CA SER A 456 2.73 -9.82 22.81
C SER A 456 1.58 -8.89 22.37
N GLY A 457 1.66 -8.38 21.15
CA GLY A 457 0.60 -7.57 20.53
C GLY A 457 -0.62 -8.38 20.14
N GLY A 458 -1.79 -7.76 20.22
CA GLY A 458 -3.03 -8.37 19.74
C GLY A 458 -3.25 -8.13 18.25
N ASN A 459 -4.10 -8.94 17.63
CA ASN A 459 -4.37 -8.85 16.20
C ASN A 459 -5.35 -7.71 15.91
N LEU A 460 -5.16 -7.06 14.75
CA LEU A 460 -6.08 -6.06 14.21
C LEU A 460 -6.77 -6.62 12.96
N THR A 461 -8.11 -6.75 13.01
CA THR A 461 -8.92 -7.27 11.90
C THR A 461 -9.91 -6.22 11.44
N ILE A 462 -9.88 -5.90 10.14
CA ILE A 462 -10.80 -4.98 9.48
C ILE A 462 -11.61 -5.72 8.42
N GLN A 463 -12.94 -5.63 8.51
CA GLN A 463 -13.86 -6.03 7.46
C GLN A 463 -14.73 -4.84 7.06
N THR A 464 -14.70 -4.46 5.78
CA THR A 464 -15.44 -3.29 5.28
C THR A 464 -15.85 -3.41 3.81
N GLY A 465 -16.71 -2.51 3.31
CA GLY A 465 -16.83 -2.27 1.87
C GLY A 465 -15.60 -1.52 1.35
N LYS A 466 -15.35 -0.33 1.91
CA LYS A 466 -14.21 0.53 1.62
C LYS A 466 -13.38 0.83 2.87
N LEU A 467 -12.05 0.81 2.74
CA LEU A 467 -11.11 1.38 3.72
C LEU A 467 -10.38 2.56 3.08
N ALA A 468 -10.43 3.75 3.70
CA ALA A 468 -9.65 4.90 3.28
C ALA A 468 -8.81 5.46 4.44
N VAL A 469 -7.52 5.69 4.19
CA VAL A 469 -6.55 6.22 5.16
C VAL A 469 -5.82 7.41 4.51
N ARG A 470 -6.01 8.61 5.04
CA ARG A 470 -5.57 9.85 4.37
C ARG A 470 -4.91 10.83 5.33
N GLU A 471 -4.10 11.73 4.78
CA GLU A 471 -3.55 12.90 5.48
C GLU A 471 -2.73 12.54 6.74
N GLY A 472 -1.93 11.47 6.68
CA GLY A 472 -1.08 11.02 7.79
C GLY A 472 -1.78 10.14 8.83
N ALA A 473 -3.03 9.75 8.59
CA ALA A 473 -3.73 8.78 9.45
C ALA A 473 -3.07 7.38 9.44
N VAL A 474 -3.28 6.61 10.51
CA VAL A 474 -2.50 5.38 10.78
C VAL A 474 -3.36 4.19 11.18
N VAL A 475 -3.08 3.02 10.60
CA VAL A 475 -3.56 1.71 11.08
C VAL A 475 -2.36 0.84 11.43
N SER A 476 -2.28 0.34 12.66
CA SER A 476 -1.04 -0.26 13.15
C SER A 476 -1.25 -1.35 14.21
N ALA A 477 -0.49 -2.45 14.09
CA ALA A 477 -0.39 -3.52 15.09
C ALA A 477 1.08 -3.80 15.47
N ARG A 478 1.81 -2.74 15.83
CA ARG A 478 3.27 -2.72 16.04
C ARG A 478 3.71 -3.17 17.43
N THR A 479 4.98 -3.58 17.53
CA THR A 479 5.66 -3.78 18.83
C THR A 479 6.92 -2.93 18.95
N PHE A 480 7.17 -2.35 20.14
CA PHE A 480 8.35 -1.53 20.43
C PHE A 480 9.43 -2.23 21.28
N ASP A 481 9.15 -3.37 21.90
CA ASP A 481 10.10 -4.08 22.80
C ASP A 481 10.21 -5.59 22.48
N GLN A 482 10.34 -6.47 23.48
CA GLN A 482 10.59 -7.91 23.29
C GLN A 482 9.38 -8.72 22.80
N GLY A 483 8.15 -8.20 22.91
CA GLY A 483 6.92 -8.91 22.54
C GLY A 483 6.80 -9.17 21.04
N VAL A 484 6.15 -10.28 20.65
CA VAL A 484 5.83 -10.54 19.23
C VAL A 484 4.68 -9.61 18.80
N GLY A 485 4.78 -9.02 17.60
CA GLY A 485 3.75 -8.15 17.04
C GLY A 485 2.49 -8.87 16.61
N GLY A 486 1.37 -8.16 16.67
CA GLY A 486 0.08 -8.65 16.22
C GLY A 486 -0.02 -8.66 14.70
N ASN A 487 -0.84 -9.56 14.15
CA ASN A 487 -1.14 -9.55 12.71
C ASN A 487 -2.16 -8.46 12.38
N LEU A 488 -2.04 -7.89 11.18
CA LEU A 488 -3.02 -6.98 10.59
C LEU A 488 -3.68 -7.67 9.40
N SER A 489 -5.00 -7.87 9.47
CA SER A 489 -5.79 -8.45 8.39
C SER A 489 -6.86 -7.47 7.93
N VAL A 490 -6.82 -7.09 6.66
CA VAL A 490 -7.77 -6.19 6.02
C VAL A 490 -8.51 -6.92 4.93
N THR A 491 -9.83 -7.01 5.05
CA THR A 491 -10.72 -7.49 4.00
C THR A 491 -11.70 -6.38 3.62
N ALA A 492 -11.53 -5.80 2.44
CA ALA A 492 -12.42 -4.75 1.93
C ALA A 492 -13.08 -5.22 0.62
N ARG A 493 -14.41 -5.32 0.59
CA ARG A 493 -15.14 -5.87 -0.57
C ARG A 493 -14.97 -5.07 -1.85
N GLU A 494 -14.68 -3.77 -1.73
CA GLU A 494 -14.58 -2.85 -2.86
C GLU A 494 -13.16 -2.31 -3.01
N SER A 495 -12.64 -1.59 -2.01
CA SER A 495 -11.32 -0.98 -2.12
C SER A 495 -10.61 -0.72 -0.79
N VAL A 496 -9.28 -0.70 -0.87
CA VAL A 496 -8.39 -0.13 0.12
C VAL A 496 -7.63 1.02 -0.53
N GLU A 497 -7.72 2.22 0.05
CA GLU A 497 -7.12 3.44 -0.49
C GLU A 497 -6.29 4.13 0.59
N LEU A 498 -5.00 4.37 0.29
CA LEU A 498 -4.12 5.19 1.12
C LEU A 498 -3.61 6.37 0.29
N VAL A 499 -3.67 7.57 0.84
CA VAL A 499 -3.27 8.78 0.11
C VAL A 499 -2.48 9.73 1.01
N GLY A 500 -1.30 10.11 0.52
CA GLY A 500 -0.61 11.30 0.98
C GLY A 500 0.21 11.12 2.26
N THR A 501 0.76 12.25 2.68
CA THR A 501 1.35 12.49 3.99
C THR A 501 0.60 13.63 4.69
N ASP A 502 0.83 13.82 5.97
CA ASP A 502 0.45 15.07 6.64
C ASP A 502 1.38 16.25 6.28
N ALA A 503 1.14 17.40 6.91
CA ALA A 503 1.93 18.62 6.74
C ALA A 503 3.40 18.51 7.19
N TYR A 504 3.73 17.51 8.02
CA TYR A 504 5.08 17.25 8.52
C TYR A 504 5.78 16.13 7.73
N GLY A 505 5.13 15.60 6.70
CA GLY A 505 5.64 14.51 5.87
C GLY A 505 5.48 13.11 6.47
N ARG A 506 4.66 12.94 7.53
CA ARG A 506 4.31 11.61 8.07
C ARG A 506 3.29 10.95 7.15
N GLU A 507 3.59 9.74 6.71
CA GLU A 507 2.80 8.98 5.75
C GLU A 507 1.48 8.43 6.30
N SER A 508 0.43 8.45 5.48
CA SER A 508 -0.72 7.58 5.69
C SER A 508 -0.30 6.13 5.54
N ASN A 509 -0.58 5.28 6.53
CA ASN A 509 -0.07 3.91 6.51
C ASN A 509 -0.93 2.82 7.15
N LEU A 510 -0.70 1.59 6.67
CA LEU A 510 -1.03 0.35 7.35
C LEU A 510 0.27 -0.36 7.74
N SER A 511 0.44 -0.77 9.00
CA SER A 511 1.73 -1.33 9.42
C SER A 511 1.71 -2.42 10.50
N THR A 512 2.65 -3.35 10.40
CA THR A 512 3.01 -4.35 11.40
C THR A 512 4.54 -4.38 11.57
N GLN A 513 5.12 -3.30 12.12
CA GLN A 513 6.58 -3.21 12.34
C GLN A 513 7.01 -3.63 13.75
N THR A 514 8.26 -4.07 13.88
CA THR A 514 8.94 -4.25 15.17
C THR A 514 10.10 -3.27 15.32
N ARG A 515 10.17 -2.59 16.49
CA ARG A 515 11.28 -1.72 16.89
C ARG A 515 12.13 -2.29 18.04
N GLY A 516 11.84 -3.52 18.46
CA GLY A 516 12.57 -4.22 19.53
C GLY A 516 13.09 -5.59 19.09
N THR A 517 13.32 -6.49 20.06
CA THR A 517 13.84 -7.84 19.76
C THR A 517 12.76 -8.84 19.35
N GLY A 518 11.48 -8.53 19.56
CA GLY A 518 10.36 -9.38 19.14
C GLY A 518 10.12 -9.33 17.63
N SER A 519 9.62 -10.41 17.03
CA SER A 519 9.32 -10.43 15.59
C SER A 519 8.03 -9.65 15.28
N ALA A 520 7.98 -8.99 14.13
CA ALA A 520 6.79 -8.32 13.61
C ALA A 520 5.70 -9.34 13.22
N GLY A 521 4.43 -8.92 13.32
CA GLY A 521 3.31 -9.70 12.81
C GLY A 521 3.13 -9.57 11.30
N ASN A 522 2.35 -10.47 10.70
CA ASN A 522 2.07 -10.46 9.27
C ASN A 522 0.98 -9.44 8.91
N LEU A 523 1.06 -8.90 7.68
CA LEU A 523 0.07 -7.99 7.13
C LEU A 523 -0.59 -8.64 5.90
N THR A 524 -1.91 -8.80 5.92
CA THR A 524 -2.68 -9.34 4.79
C THR A 524 -3.74 -8.35 4.34
N ILE A 525 -3.77 -8.08 3.03
CA ILE A 525 -4.81 -7.26 2.38
C ILE A 525 -5.53 -8.11 1.34
N ASN A 526 -6.85 -8.21 1.46
CA ASN A 526 -7.73 -8.80 0.46
C ASN A 526 -8.77 -7.77 0.04
N THR A 527 -8.77 -7.39 -1.24
CA THR A 527 -9.72 -6.40 -1.77
C THR A 527 -9.94 -6.52 -3.26
N ARG A 528 -10.87 -5.75 -3.85
CA ARG A 528 -10.99 -5.67 -5.30
C ARG A 528 -9.96 -4.71 -5.89
N GLU A 529 -9.79 -3.54 -5.29
CA GLU A 529 -8.82 -2.53 -5.72
C GLU A 529 -7.98 -2.02 -4.54
N LEU A 530 -6.66 -2.09 -4.67
CA LEU A 530 -5.71 -1.45 -3.75
C LEU A 530 -5.06 -0.24 -4.44
N ARG A 531 -5.22 0.95 -3.85
CA ARG A 531 -4.60 2.20 -4.32
C ARG A 531 -3.70 2.77 -3.23
N ILE A 532 -2.42 3.01 -3.56
CA ILE A 532 -1.47 3.67 -2.65
C ILE A 532 -0.83 4.83 -3.41
N LEU A 533 -1.13 6.05 -2.97
CA LEU A 533 -0.85 7.27 -3.71
C LEU A 533 -0.06 8.27 -2.86
N ASP A 534 0.72 9.11 -3.53
CA ASP A 534 1.31 10.34 -2.98
C ASP A 534 2.12 10.13 -1.69
N GLY A 535 2.98 9.10 -1.65
CA GLY A 535 3.89 8.80 -0.55
C GLY A 535 3.29 8.00 0.61
N ALA A 536 2.04 7.56 0.50
CA ALA A 536 1.44 6.65 1.47
C ALA A 536 2.06 5.24 1.42
N GLN A 537 1.99 4.46 2.50
CA GLN A 537 2.76 3.20 2.60
C GLN A 537 2.00 2.07 3.30
N VAL A 538 2.25 0.84 2.86
CA VAL A 538 1.88 -0.39 3.60
C VAL A 538 3.17 -1.13 3.92
N PHE A 539 3.43 -1.43 5.20
CA PHE A 539 4.70 -2.05 5.55
C PHE A 539 4.72 -2.99 6.77
N SER A 540 5.58 -4.01 6.72
CA SER A 540 5.78 -5.02 7.76
C SER A 540 7.28 -5.18 8.14
N SER A 541 8.00 -4.06 8.16
CA SER A 541 9.46 -4.00 8.31
C SER A 541 10.00 -4.22 9.73
N THR A 542 11.30 -4.53 9.84
CA THR A 542 12.02 -4.59 11.13
C THR A 542 13.03 -3.44 11.28
N PHE A 543 13.18 -2.91 12.50
CA PHE A 543 14.08 -1.80 12.83
C PHE A 543 15.22 -2.17 13.80
N ASP A 544 15.23 -3.38 14.37
CA ASP A 544 16.27 -3.80 15.33
C ASP A 544 16.63 -5.29 15.16
N ARG A 545 16.48 -6.14 16.20
CA ARG A 545 16.90 -7.56 16.12
C ARG A 545 15.79 -8.51 15.70
N GLY A 546 14.52 -8.14 15.87
CA GLY A 546 13.38 -8.98 15.51
C GLY A 546 13.24 -9.20 14.00
N LYS A 547 12.65 -10.32 13.57
CA LYS A 547 12.37 -10.53 12.13
C LYS A 547 11.19 -9.66 11.67
N GLY A 548 11.24 -9.17 10.43
CA GLY A 548 10.12 -8.52 9.76
C GLY A 548 8.97 -9.50 9.52
N GLY A 549 7.75 -8.98 9.42
CA GLY A 549 6.56 -9.77 9.12
C GLY A 549 6.35 -9.93 7.63
N ASN A 550 5.64 -10.98 7.20
CA ASN A 550 5.30 -11.17 5.80
C ASN A 550 4.16 -10.23 5.38
N LEU A 551 4.22 -9.73 4.15
CA LEU A 551 3.20 -8.88 3.54
C LEU A 551 2.56 -9.60 2.35
N THR A 552 1.26 -9.89 2.45
CA THR A 552 0.49 -10.54 1.39
C THR A 552 -0.63 -9.63 0.90
N VAL A 553 -0.63 -9.34 -0.40
CA VAL A 553 -1.69 -8.58 -1.07
C VAL A 553 -2.40 -9.47 -2.09
N THR A 554 -3.72 -9.56 -1.99
CA THR A 554 -4.58 -10.20 -2.99
C THR A 554 -5.62 -9.17 -3.46
N ALA A 555 -5.58 -8.79 -4.73
CA ALA A 555 -6.56 -7.86 -5.29
C ALA A 555 -6.82 -8.04 -6.78
N ASP A 556 -7.95 -7.59 -7.32
CA ASP A 556 -8.13 -7.60 -8.79
C ASP A 556 -7.17 -6.60 -9.45
N LYS A 557 -6.96 -5.44 -8.82
CA LYS A 557 -6.04 -4.39 -9.28
C LYS A 557 -5.24 -3.82 -8.11
N VAL A 558 -3.93 -3.64 -8.32
CA VAL A 558 -3.02 -2.93 -7.42
C VAL A 558 -2.40 -1.75 -8.17
N GLN A 559 -2.63 -0.53 -7.68
CA GLN A 559 -2.11 0.71 -8.24
C GLN A 559 -1.27 1.47 -7.21
N LEU A 560 0.02 1.66 -7.53
CA LEU A 560 0.99 2.38 -6.71
C LEU A 560 1.52 3.57 -7.52
N ILE A 561 1.32 4.80 -7.04
CA ILE A 561 1.71 5.99 -7.81
C ILE A 561 2.37 7.03 -6.91
N GLY A 562 3.49 7.56 -7.38
CA GLY A 562 4.08 8.79 -6.89
C GLY A 562 4.97 8.65 -5.66
N THR A 563 5.48 9.80 -5.23
CA THR A 563 6.38 10.00 -4.10
C THR A 563 6.11 11.35 -3.45
N THR A 564 6.45 11.52 -2.18
CA THR A 564 6.67 12.83 -1.55
C THR A 564 8.17 13.14 -1.47
N ALA A 565 8.53 14.27 -0.85
CA ALA A 565 9.93 14.63 -0.59
C ALA A 565 10.68 13.52 0.19
N ASN A 566 9.98 12.81 1.07
CA ASN A 566 10.58 11.83 1.98
C ASN A 566 10.22 10.39 1.65
N ASN A 567 9.04 10.13 1.07
CA ASN A 567 8.47 8.78 0.99
C ASN A 567 8.11 8.39 -0.45
N SER A 568 8.37 7.13 -0.82
CA SER A 568 7.76 6.53 -2.02
C SER A 568 6.44 5.88 -1.65
N SER A 569 5.43 6.00 -2.52
CA SER A 569 4.23 5.18 -2.39
C SER A 569 4.60 3.71 -2.55
N GLY A 570 4.09 2.81 -1.70
CA GLY A 570 4.45 1.41 -1.91
C GLY A 570 4.08 0.38 -0.86
N LEU A 571 4.52 -0.84 -1.16
CA LEU A 571 4.45 -2.03 -0.31
C LEU A 571 5.88 -2.37 0.15
N PHE A 572 6.11 -2.48 1.46
CA PHE A 572 7.45 -2.68 2.01
C PHE A 572 7.51 -3.79 3.06
N ALA A 573 8.37 -4.78 2.87
CA ALA A 573 8.68 -5.82 3.85
C ALA A 573 10.19 -5.88 4.05
N GLN A 574 10.77 -4.83 4.65
CA GLN A 574 12.21 -4.58 4.61
C GLN A 574 12.89 -4.75 5.96
N SER A 575 14.22 -4.88 5.95
CA SER A 575 15.07 -4.70 7.13
C SER A 575 15.67 -3.29 7.10
N SER A 576 15.40 -2.48 8.12
CA SER A 576 15.80 -1.06 8.17
C SER A 576 17.31 -0.87 8.36
N PRO A 577 17.86 0.35 8.15
CA PRO A 577 19.26 0.63 8.44
C PRO A 577 19.64 0.20 9.87
N TYR A 578 20.81 -0.44 10.00
CA TYR A 578 21.37 -0.96 11.28
C TYR A 578 20.62 -2.14 11.92
N SER A 579 19.47 -2.54 11.41
CA SER A 579 18.76 -3.76 11.85
C SER A 579 19.62 -5.00 11.64
N SER A 580 19.58 -5.95 12.58
CA SER A 580 20.15 -7.28 12.41
C SER A 580 19.11 -8.36 12.14
N GLY A 581 17.82 -8.03 12.19
CA GLY A 581 16.72 -8.94 11.87
C GLY A 581 16.54 -9.13 10.37
N ASP A 582 16.20 -10.36 9.97
CA ASP A 582 15.81 -10.66 8.58
C ASP A 582 14.51 -9.93 8.21
N ALA A 583 14.40 -9.48 6.97
CA ALA A 583 13.18 -8.96 6.38
C ALA A 583 12.14 -10.07 6.17
N GLY A 584 10.86 -9.69 6.05
CA GLY A 584 9.77 -10.62 5.74
C GLY A 584 9.54 -10.77 4.24
N ASP A 585 8.89 -11.87 3.82
CA ASP A 585 8.54 -12.10 2.42
C ASP A 585 7.37 -11.20 1.98
N LEU A 586 7.36 -10.81 0.71
CA LEU A 586 6.32 -9.98 0.10
C LEU A 586 5.68 -10.73 -1.08
N THR A 587 4.37 -10.96 -1.01
CA THR A 587 3.60 -11.61 -2.07
C THR A 587 2.51 -10.69 -2.59
N VAL A 588 2.46 -10.50 -3.91
CA VAL A 588 1.39 -9.77 -4.61
C VAL A 588 0.69 -10.70 -5.60
N ASN A 589 -0.57 -10.99 -5.35
CA ASN A 589 -1.45 -11.75 -6.24
C ASN A 589 -2.50 -10.81 -6.81
N THR A 590 -2.48 -10.57 -8.11
CA THR A 590 -3.45 -9.66 -8.73
C THR A 590 -3.84 -10.02 -10.17
N ARG A 591 -4.78 -9.32 -10.79
CA ARG A 591 -4.91 -9.37 -12.27
C ARG A 591 -4.03 -8.30 -12.90
N GLU A 592 -4.02 -7.09 -12.33
CA GLU A 592 -3.24 -5.97 -12.85
C GLU A 592 -2.42 -5.31 -11.74
N LEU A 593 -1.09 -5.30 -11.90
CA LEU A 593 -0.17 -4.52 -11.08
C LEU A 593 0.33 -3.32 -11.90
N PHE A 594 0.05 -2.12 -11.42
CA PHE A 594 0.47 -0.86 -12.04
C PHE A 594 1.30 -0.02 -11.06
N ILE A 595 2.55 0.27 -11.42
CA ILE A 595 3.49 1.05 -10.60
C ILE A 595 4.05 2.21 -11.42
N GLN A 596 3.90 3.44 -10.92
CA GLN A 596 4.30 4.66 -11.64
C GLN A 596 4.97 5.71 -10.74
N ASP A 597 5.76 6.59 -11.37
CA ASP A 597 6.29 7.84 -10.80
C ASP A 597 7.10 7.67 -9.50
N GLY A 598 7.94 6.63 -9.44
CA GLY A 598 8.84 6.33 -8.32
C GLY A 598 8.20 5.54 -7.17
N ALA A 599 6.99 5.03 -7.35
CA ALA A 599 6.36 4.09 -6.42
C ALA A 599 7.05 2.70 -6.46
N GLN A 600 6.98 1.94 -5.35
CA GLN A 600 7.80 0.72 -5.19
C GLN A 600 7.07 -0.44 -4.51
N VAL A 601 7.49 -1.66 -4.82
CA VAL A 601 7.27 -2.87 -4.01
C VAL A 601 8.64 -3.41 -3.63
N ASN A 602 8.95 -3.48 -2.34
CA ASN A 602 10.32 -3.70 -1.91
C ASN A 602 10.43 -4.60 -0.66
N ALA A 603 11.15 -5.72 -0.81
CA ALA A 603 11.46 -6.69 0.25
C ALA A 603 12.96 -6.75 0.60
N GLY A 604 13.74 -5.76 0.17
CA GLY A 604 15.19 -5.73 0.34
C GLY A 604 15.67 -5.49 1.77
N THR A 605 17.00 -5.42 1.93
CA THR A 605 17.66 -5.15 3.21
C THR A 605 18.49 -3.86 3.17
N PHE A 606 18.41 -3.06 4.23
CA PHE A 606 19.28 -1.92 4.53
C PHE A 606 20.21 -2.21 5.72
N GLY A 607 20.13 -3.41 6.30
CA GLY A 607 20.81 -3.80 7.54
C GLY A 607 21.77 -4.98 7.38
N ARG A 608 22.04 -5.66 8.49
CA ARG A 608 22.84 -6.88 8.54
C ARG A 608 22.02 -8.15 8.28
N GLY A 609 20.71 -8.10 8.50
CA GLY A 609 19.79 -9.21 8.23
C GLY A 609 19.53 -9.42 6.75
N LYS A 610 19.08 -10.62 6.36
CA LYS A 610 18.78 -10.94 4.96
C LYS A 610 17.52 -10.22 4.46
N GLY A 611 17.48 -9.88 3.18
CA GLY A 611 16.27 -9.45 2.48
C GLY A 611 15.25 -10.60 2.36
N GLY A 612 13.97 -10.25 2.23
CA GLY A 612 12.87 -11.19 2.04
C GLY A 612 12.62 -11.48 0.56
N ASN A 613 11.99 -12.61 0.25
CA ASN A 613 11.66 -12.94 -1.12
C ASN A 613 10.47 -12.12 -1.60
N LEU A 614 10.49 -11.71 -2.87
CA LEU A 614 9.39 -11.00 -3.53
C LEU A 614 8.76 -11.87 -4.62
N THR A 615 7.49 -12.24 -4.45
CA THR A 615 6.73 -12.99 -5.46
C THR A 615 5.58 -12.14 -5.99
N VAL A 616 5.53 -11.97 -7.32
CA VAL A 616 4.45 -11.28 -8.02
C VAL A 616 3.77 -12.26 -8.98
N THR A 617 2.48 -12.48 -8.79
CA THR A 617 1.64 -13.25 -9.72
C THR A 617 0.53 -12.35 -10.25
N ALA A 618 0.54 -12.03 -11.55
CA ALA A 618 -0.44 -11.14 -12.15
C ALA A 618 -0.79 -11.50 -13.60
N ASP A 619 -1.96 -11.14 -14.12
CA ASP A 619 -2.20 -11.24 -15.57
C ASP A 619 -1.32 -10.24 -16.33
N LYS A 620 -1.15 -9.03 -15.76
CA LYS A 620 -0.36 -7.94 -16.33
C LYS A 620 0.41 -7.19 -15.26
N VAL A 621 1.69 -6.92 -15.51
CA VAL A 621 2.57 -6.08 -14.69
C VAL A 621 3.08 -4.92 -15.54
N GLN A 622 2.81 -3.68 -15.10
CA GLN A 622 3.29 -2.46 -15.75
C GLN A 622 4.07 -1.59 -14.76
N LEU A 623 5.33 -1.34 -15.08
CA LEU A 623 6.23 -0.47 -14.32
C LEU A 623 6.67 0.68 -15.23
N ILE A 624 6.37 1.91 -14.84
CA ILE A 624 6.58 3.07 -15.70
C ILE A 624 7.26 4.20 -14.91
N GLY A 625 8.31 4.77 -15.49
CA GLY A 625 8.87 6.02 -14.99
C GLY A 625 9.81 5.89 -13.78
N ALA A 626 10.18 7.04 -13.27
CA ALA A 626 10.92 7.24 -12.03
C ALA A 626 10.48 8.59 -11.43
N SER A 627 10.67 8.79 -10.12
CA SER A 627 10.41 10.09 -9.50
C SER A 627 11.50 11.08 -9.89
N ALA A 628 11.12 12.17 -10.56
CA ALA A 628 12.03 13.25 -10.93
C ALA A 628 12.64 13.94 -9.69
N TYR A 629 11.93 13.95 -8.56
CA TYR A 629 12.36 14.62 -7.33
C TYR A 629 13.43 13.83 -6.58
N ARG A 630 13.16 12.55 -6.29
CA ARG A 630 14.07 11.68 -5.50
C ARG A 630 15.05 10.87 -6.35
N GLN A 631 14.90 10.90 -7.67
CA GLN A 631 15.66 10.06 -8.61
C GLN A 631 15.53 8.56 -8.27
N VAL A 632 14.34 8.14 -7.82
CA VAL A 632 14.04 6.75 -7.49
C VAL A 632 13.22 6.11 -8.60
N PRO A 633 13.60 4.94 -9.11
CA PRO A 633 12.86 4.26 -10.16
C PRO A 633 11.55 3.69 -9.60
N SER A 634 10.52 3.67 -10.45
CA SER A 634 9.34 2.83 -10.19
C SER A 634 9.74 1.36 -10.28
N GLY A 635 9.24 0.50 -9.39
CA GLY A 635 9.29 -0.94 -9.65
C GLY A 635 9.43 -1.88 -8.45
N LEU A 636 10.09 -3.01 -8.69
CA LEU A 636 10.09 -4.18 -7.80
C LEU A 636 11.50 -4.49 -7.31
N PHE A 637 11.69 -4.65 -6.00
CA PHE A 637 13.02 -4.75 -5.41
C PHE A 637 13.11 -5.83 -4.32
N SER A 638 14.18 -6.63 -4.35
CA SER A 638 14.65 -7.42 -3.20
C SER A 638 16.17 -7.30 -3.06
N SER A 639 16.65 -6.06 -3.10
CA SER A 639 18.08 -5.73 -3.19
C SER A 639 18.76 -5.56 -1.84
N VAL A 640 20.10 -5.64 -1.84
CA VAL A 640 20.96 -5.16 -0.74
C VAL A 640 21.21 -3.67 -0.95
N ASN A 641 20.83 -2.82 0.00
CA ASN A 641 20.95 -1.36 -0.12
C ASN A 641 22.27 -0.83 0.49
N LEU A 642 22.51 0.48 0.34
CA LEU A 642 23.72 1.16 0.83
C LEU A 642 24.06 0.79 2.28
N TYR A 643 25.32 0.37 2.48
CA TYR A 643 25.90 -0.04 3.77
C TYR A 643 25.36 -1.35 4.38
N ALA A 644 24.42 -2.04 3.71
CA ALA A 644 23.93 -3.32 4.17
C ALA A 644 24.98 -4.43 3.98
N THR A 645 25.01 -5.38 4.91
CA THR A 645 25.91 -6.56 4.86
C THR A 645 25.14 -7.88 4.73
N GLY A 646 23.81 -7.86 4.87
CA GLY A 646 22.97 -9.02 4.64
C GLY A 646 22.78 -9.32 3.16
N ASP A 647 22.47 -10.58 2.84
CA ASP A 647 22.18 -11.01 1.47
C ASP A 647 20.79 -10.53 1.01
N ALA A 648 20.61 -10.31 -0.28
CA ALA A 648 19.32 -10.03 -0.93
C ALA A 648 18.42 -11.28 -0.94
N GLY A 649 17.11 -11.06 -1.08
CA GLY A 649 16.14 -12.14 -1.31
C GLY A 649 15.92 -12.38 -2.80
N ASP A 650 15.29 -13.51 -3.15
CA ASP A 650 14.96 -13.84 -4.53
C ASP A 650 13.70 -13.08 -4.98
N LEU A 651 13.61 -12.78 -6.28
CA LEU A 651 12.45 -12.13 -6.90
C LEU A 651 11.89 -12.99 -8.03
N THR A 652 10.62 -13.36 -7.91
CA THR A 652 9.90 -14.14 -8.94
C THR A 652 8.71 -13.35 -9.48
N ILE A 653 8.62 -13.23 -10.81
CA ILE A 653 7.49 -12.64 -11.54
C ILE A 653 6.84 -13.70 -12.41
N ASN A 654 5.58 -14.00 -12.15
CA ASN A 654 4.75 -14.86 -12.99
C ASN A 654 3.63 -14.00 -13.60
N THR A 655 3.65 -13.79 -14.90
CA THR A 655 2.63 -12.96 -15.55
C THR A 655 2.27 -13.40 -16.98
N ARG A 656 1.27 -12.78 -17.62
CA ARG A 656 1.13 -12.92 -19.09
C ARG A 656 1.92 -11.82 -19.79
N GLU A 657 1.84 -10.58 -19.29
CA GLU A 657 2.53 -9.45 -19.89
C GLU A 657 3.31 -8.66 -18.82
N LEU A 658 4.63 -8.54 -19.01
CA LEU A 658 5.49 -7.64 -18.26
C LEU A 658 5.92 -6.48 -19.15
N LEU A 659 5.58 -5.25 -18.75
CA LEU A 659 6.05 -4.02 -19.37
C LEU A 659 6.86 -3.20 -18.36
N ILE A 660 8.09 -2.87 -18.72
CA ILE A 660 8.98 -1.98 -17.96
C ILE A 660 9.43 -0.85 -18.88
N GLN A 661 9.11 0.38 -18.52
CA GLN A 661 9.28 1.52 -19.42
C GLN A 661 9.77 2.79 -18.70
N ASP A 662 10.45 3.66 -19.45
CA ASP A 662 10.83 5.03 -19.07
C ASP A 662 11.63 5.10 -17.75
N GLY A 663 12.60 4.21 -17.58
CA GLY A 663 13.50 4.18 -16.42
C GLY A 663 13.02 3.36 -15.23
N ALA A 664 11.86 2.71 -15.32
CA ALA A 664 11.40 1.76 -14.30
C ALA A 664 12.30 0.52 -14.21
N GLN A 665 12.41 -0.11 -13.03
CA GLN A 665 13.39 -1.18 -12.78
C GLN A 665 12.83 -2.33 -11.94
N VAL A 666 13.37 -3.52 -12.17
CA VAL A 666 13.22 -4.67 -11.26
C VAL A 666 14.62 -5.09 -10.85
N SER A 667 14.90 -5.18 -9.55
CA SER A 667 16.24 -5.50 -9.08
C SER A 667 16.32 -6.41 -7.86
N THR A 668 17.32 -7.29 -7.88
CA THR A 668 17.79 -8.12 -6.74
C THR A 668 19.28 -7.89 -6.46
N GLY A 669 19.85 -6.85 -7.06
CA GLY A 669 21.28 -6.57 -7.00
C GLY A 669 21.78 -6.08 -5.64
N THR A 670 23.07 -5.81 -5.57
CA THR A 670 23.73 -5.21 -4.42
C THR A 670 24.10 -3.76 -4.76
N PHE A 671 23.69 -2.82 -3.91
CA PHE A 671 23.96 -1.39 -4.04
C PHE A 671 24.84 -0.92 -2.88
N GLY A 672 26.09 -0.49 -3.14
CA GLY A 672 26.82 0.32 -2.16
C GLY A 672 28.35 0.13 -2.08
N ILE A 673 29.00 1.18 -1.59
CA ILE A 673 30.43 1.20 -1.24
C ILE A 673 30.59 0.45 0.09
N PHE A 674 31.40 -0.61 0.15
CA PHE A 674 31.66 -1.48 1.32
C PHE A 674 30.56 -2.49 1.70
N GLY A 675 29.53 -2.70 0.87
CA GLY A 675 28.56 -3.78 1.07
C GLY A 675 29.14 -5.16 0.74
N SER A 676 28.93 -6.14 1.64
CA SER A 676 29.44 -7.52 1.46
C SER A 676 28.36 -8.57 1.19
N GLY A 677 27.09 -8.21 1.25
CA GLY A 677 25.97 -9.12 0.98
C GLY A 677 25.93 -9.56 -0.48
N LYS A 678 25.42 -10.78 -0.75
CA LYS A 678 25.22 -11.29 -2.12
C LYS A 678 23.89 -10.82 -2.70
N GLY A 679 23.83 -10.66 -4.02
CA GLY A 679 22.60 -10.43 -4.77
C GLY A 679 21.69 -11.66 -4.78
N GLY A 680 20.38 -11.44 -4.88
CA GLY A 680 19.37 -12.50 -5.00
C GLY A 680 19.11 -12.87 -6.45
N ASN A 681 18.48 -14.03 -6.69
CA ASN A 681 18.14 -14.47 -8.04
C ASN A 681 16.86 -13.79 -8.54
N LEU A 682 16.81 -13.51 -9.84
CA LEU A 682 15.64 -12.93 -10.51
C LEU A 682 15.09 -13.90 -11.54
N THR A 683 13.85 -14.36 -11.35
CA THR A 683 13.15 -15.24 -12.29
C THR A 683 11.90 -14.56 -12.86
N VAL A 684 11.80 -14.51 -14.19
CA VAL A 684 10.63 -13.97 -14.90
C VAL A 684 10.03 -15.06 -15.78
N THR A 685 8.76 -15.40 -15.55
CA THR A 685 7.96 -16.26 -16.43
C THR A 685 6.80 -15.44 -16.99
N ALA A 686 6.78 -15.21 -18.30
CA ALA A 686 5.73 -14.41 -18.95
C ALA A 686 5.40 -14.84 -20.38
N ASP A 687 4.21 -14.55 -20.91
CA ASP A 687 3.97 -14.73 -22.35
C ASP A 687 4.77 -13.69 -23.16
N LYS A 688 4.82 -12.44 -22.66
CA LYS A 688 5.53 -11.32 -23.29
C LYS A 688 6.27 -10.48 -22.26
N VAL A 689 7.53 -10.16 -22.52
CA VAL A 689 8.37 -9.23 -21.74
C VAL A 689 8.82 -8.08 -22.64
N GLN A 690 8.50 -6.84 -22.25
CA GLN A 690 8.88 -5.63 -22.96
C GLN A 690 9.63 -4.66 -22.04
N LEU A 691 10.86 -4.34 -22.42
CA LEU A 691 11.73 -3.38 -21.73
C LEU A 691 12.04 -2.22 -22.67
N ILE A 692 11.65 -1.00 -22.31
CA ILE A 692 11.61 0.11 -23.25
C ILE A 692 12.20 1.38 -22.63
N GLY A 693 13.26 1.89 -23.24
CA GLY A 693 13.72 3.25 -23.00
C GLY A 693 14.53 3.45 -21.73
N THR A 694 14.71 4.72 -21.40
CA THR A 694 15.50 5.23 -20.29
C THR A 694 14.86 6.52 -19.78
N VAL A 695 15.23 6.98 -18.58
CA VAL A 695 14.88 8.32 -18.06
C VAL A 695 16.15 9.10 -17.77
N THR A 696 16.19 10.37 -18.20
CA THR A 696 17.28 11.30 -17.89
C THR A 696 16.80 12.30 -16.84
N PHE A 697 17.49 12.38 -15.72
CA PHE A 697 17.22 13.35 -14.67
C PHE A 697 17.88 14.71 -14.97
N ALA A 698 17.44 15.76 -14.28
CA ALA A 698 17.96 17.12 -14.48
C ALA A 698 19.47 17.27 -14.22
N ASN A 699 20.06 16.40 -13.38
CA ASN A 699 21.51 16.33 -13.14
C ASN A 699 22.29 15.58 -14.24
N GLY A 700 21.62 15.15 -15.32
CA GLY A 700 22.20 14.37 -16.41
C GLY A 700 22.37 12.88 -16.11
N GLN A 701 21.97 12.41 -14.91
CA GLN A 701 21.97 11.00 -14.57
C GLN A 701 20.92 10.25 -15.39
N LEU A 702 21.29 9.11 -15.96
CA LEU A 702 20.44 8.32 -16.84
C LEU A 702 20.15 6.97 -16.22
N PHE A 703 18.86 6.62 -16.08
CA PHE A 703 18.43 5.29 -15.63
C PHE A 703 17.82 4.51 -16.79
N PRO A 704 18.36 3.32 -17.11
CA PRO A 704 17.72 2.43 -18.07
C PRO A 704 16.52 1.73 -17.45
N SER A 705 15.51 1.45 -18.29
CA SER A 705 14.51 0.45 -17.94
C SER A 705 15.14 -0.94 -17.95
N GLY A 706 14.82 -1.79 -16.98
CA GLY A 706 15.43 -3.12 -17.01
C GLY A 706 15.19 -4.08 -15.86
N LEU A 707 15.80 -5.25 -16.04
CA LEU A 707 15.88 -6.37 -15.10
C LEU A 707 17.33 -6.50 -14.62
N PHE A 708 17.58 -6.40 -13.31
CA PHE A 708 18.94 -6.30 -12.75
C PHE A 708 19.19 -7.26 -11.59
N ALA A 709 20.15 -8.18 -11.75
CA ALA A 709 20.65 -9.04 -10.68
C ALA A 709 22.15 -8.79 -10.43
N GLN A 710 22.58 -7.53 -10.51
CA GLN A 710 24.00 -7.13 -10.61
C GLN A 710 24.68 -6.86 -9.26
N ALA A 711 26.02 -6.79 -9.28
CA ALA A 711 26.84 -6.34 -8.15
C ALA A 711 27.46 -4.96 -8.43
N ASP A 712 27.08 -3.92 -7.69
CA ASP A 712 27.49 -2.53 -7.96
C ASP A 712 28.94 -2.20 -7.55
N PRO A 713 29.49 -1.04 -7.98
CA PRO A 713 30.85 -0.63 -7.64
C PRO A 713 31.12 -0.60 -6.12
N GLY A 714 32.24 -1.18 -5.71
CA GLY A 714 32.66 -1.20 -4.29
C GLY A 714 32.03 -2.31 -3.44
N THR A 715 31.23 -3.19 -4.04
CA THR A 715 30.67 -4.38 -3.38
C THR A 715 31.65 -5.57 -3.45
N THR A 716 31.63 -6.44 -2.43
CA THR A 716 32.42 -7.69 -2.40
C THR A 716 31.60 -8.96 -2.56
N GLY A 717 30.27 -8.87 -2.40
CA GLY A 717 29.34 -9.98 -2.63
C GLY A 717 29.11 -10.24 -4.12
N ASN A 718 28.82 -11.49 -4.47
CA ASN A 718 28.51 -11.88 -5.84
C ASN A 718 27.13 -11.34 -6.26
N ALA A 719 26.97 -11.09 -7.56
CA ALA A 719 25.69 -10.88 -8.23
C ALA A 719 24.83 -12.16 -8.18
N GLY A 720 23.52 -12.01 -8.41
CA GLY A 720 22.56 -13.11 -8.49
C GLY A 720 22.31 -13.57 -9.92
N ASP A 721 21.78 -14.77 -10.10
CA ASP A 721 21.43 -15.29 -11.43
C ASP A 721 20.11 -14.69 -11.93
N LEU A 722 19.98 -14.52 -13.25
CA LEU A 722 18.79 -13.98 -13.91
C LEU A 722 18.27 -14.98 -14.95
N THR A 723 17.02 -15.42 -14.79
CA THR A 723 16.34 -16.31 -15.73
C THR A 723 15.07 -15.68 -16.30
N ILE A 724 14.95 -15.66 -17.63
CA ILE A 724 13.74 -15.23 -18.34
C ILE A 724 13.20 -16.41 -19.13
N ASN A 725 11.96 -16.79 -18.87
CA ASN A 725 11.19 -17.76 -19.62
C ASN A 725 9.99 -17.06 -20.26
N THR A 726 9.97 -16.90 -21.58
CA THR A 726 8.90 -16.18 -22.25
C THR A 726 8.56 -16.67 -23.65
N ARG A 727 7.49 -16.20 -24.29
CA ARG A 727 7.34 -16.39 -25.75
C ARG A 727 8.06 -15.29 -26.50
N GLU A 728 7.92 -14.04 -26.06
CA GLU A 728 8.53 -12.89 -26.72
C GLU A 728 9.26 -11.99 -25.72
N LEU A 729 10.55 -11.77 -25.94
CA LEU A 729 11.35 -10.76 -25.25
C LEU A 729 11.69 -9.62 -26.23
N LEU A 730 11.27 -8.41 -25.88
CA LEU A 730 11.65 -7.17 -26.57
C LEU A 730 12.42 -6.26 -25.62
N VAL A 731 13.64 -5.86 -26.03
CA VAL A 731 14.46 -4.88 -25.32
C VAL A 731 14.85 -3.78 -26.29
N GLN A 732 14.43 -2.54 -26.03
CA GLN A 732 14.60 -1.45 -26.99
C GLN A 732 14.96 -0.09 -26.36
N ASN A 733 15.54 0.78 -27.20
CA ASN A 733 15.83 2.18 -26.89
C ASN A 733 16.71 2.41 -25.64
N GLY A 734 17.69 1.53 -25.42
CA GLY A 734 18.64 1.60 -24.31
C GLY A 734 18.24 0.85 -23.03
N ALA A 735 17.12 0.13 -23.03
CA ALA A 735 16.73 -0.76 -21.93
C ALA A 735 17.69 -1.96 -21.77
N GLN A 736 17.77 -2.54 -20.57
CA GLN A 736 18.79 -3.55 -20.24
C GLN A 736 18.25 -4.76 -19.45
N VAL A 737 18.88 -5.92 -19.66
CA VAL A 737 18.81 -7.10 -18.79
C VAL A 737 20.24 -7.42 -18.35
N SER A 738 20.53 -7.37 -17.06
CA SER A 738 21.90 -7.44 -16.56
C SER A 738 22.06 -8.27 -15.30
N ALA A 739 22.98 -9.25 -15.33
CA ALA A 739 23.51 -9.96 -14.16
C ALA A 739 25.00 -9.62 -13.93
N ALA A 740 25.43 -8.42 -14.34
CA ALA A 740 26.84 -8.04 -14.38
C ALA A 740 27.47 -7.79 -12.99
N THR A 741 28.80 -7.64 -12.96
CA THR A 741 29.56 -7.15 -11.81
C THR A 741 30.34 -5.87 -12.14
N TYR A 742 30.36 -4.94 -11.19
CA TYR A 742 31.19 -3.74 -11.17
C TYR A 742 32.16 -3.73 -9.97
N GLY A 743 32.10 -4.75 -9.12
CA GLY A 743 32.87 -4.88 -7.87
C GLY A 743 33.90 -6.00 -7.90
N SER A 744 34.28 -6.49 -6.72
CA SER A 744 35.19 -7.66 -6.61
C SER A 744 34.45 -8.99 -6.57
N GLY A 745 33.14 -8.99 -6.32
CA GLY A 745 32.29 -10.18 -6.42
C GLY A 745 32.08 -10.61 -7.87
N LYS A 746 31.82 -11.91 -8.09
CA LYS A 746 31.54 -12.46 -9.42
C LYS A 746 30.18 -11.98 -9.95
N GLY A 747 30.08 -11.78 -11.26
CA GLY A 747 28.83 -11.61 -11.99
C GLY A 747 27.96 -12.88 -11.92
N GLY A 748 26.65 -12.71 -12.05
CA GLY A 748 25.68 -13.78 -12.11
C GLY A 748 25.46 -14.26 -13.55
N ASN A 749 24.90 -15.45 -13.69
CA ASN A 749 24.56 -16.02 -14.99
C ASN A 749 23.24 -15.46 -15.50
N LEU A 750 23.13 -15.29 -16.82
CA LEU A 750 21.92 -14.85 -17.50
C LEU A 750 21.42 -15.94 -18.44
N THR A 751 20.21 -16.46 -18.22
CA THR A 751 19.57 -17.44 -19.09
C THR A 751 18.27 -16.88 -19.67
N VAL A 752 18.16 -16.87 -21.00
CA VAL A 752 16.96 -16.47 -21.73
C VAL A 752 16.43 -17.66 -22.52
N LEU A 753 15.22 -18.08 -22.21
CA LEU A 753 14.45 -19.11 -22.91
C LEU A 753 13.24 -18.41 -23.55
N ALA A 754 13.20 -18.28 -24.88
CA ALA A 754 12.11 -17.59 -25.56
C ALA A 754 11.76 -18.13 -26.94
N ASP A 755 10.54 -17.96 -27.45
CA ASP A 755 10.29 -18.24 -28.88
C ASP A 755 10.95 -17.19 -29.77
N LYS A 756 10.95 -15.92 -29.35
CA LYS A 756 11.54 -14.78 -30.07
C LYS A 756 12.23 -13.81 -29.10
N VAL A 757 13.45 -13.40 -29.45
CA VAL A 757 14.22 -12.35 -28.75
C VAL A 757 14.57 -11.23 -29.72
N GLN A 758 14.18 -9.99 -29.38
CA GLN A 758 14.43 -8.79 -30.17
C GLN A 758 15.14 -7.73 -29.32
N LEU A 759 16.34 -7.33 -29.75
CA LEU A 759 17.12 -6.26 -29.13
C LEU A 759 17.33 -5.14 -30.16
N ILE A 760 16.84 -3.94 -29.87
CA ILE A 760 16.76 -2.87 -30.88
C ILE A 760 17.27 -1.54 -30.33
N GLY A 761 18.31 -1.03 -30.97
CA GLY A 761 18.74 0.36 -30.79
C GLY A 761 19.60 0.60 -29.55
N ILE A 762 19.78 1.88 -29.26
CA ILE A 762 20.51 2.42 -28.11
C ILE A 762 19.69 3.56 -27.49
N SER A 763 20.05 4.03 -26.31
CA SER A 763 19.43 5.20 -25.67
C SER A 763 19.62 6.45 -26.52
N ALA A 764 18.72 7.44 -26.38
CA ALA A 764 18.76 8.66 -27.19
C ALA A 764 20.09 9.44 -27.10
N ASN A 765 20.77 9.40 -25.94
CA ASN A 765 22.09 10.00 -25.74
C ASN A 765 23.27 9.08 -26.10
N GLY A 766 22.97 7.87 -26.57
CA GLY A 766 23.91 6.83 -26.96
C GLY A 766 24.79 6.25 -25.87
N GLN A 767 24.42 6.43 -24.60
CA GLN A 767 25.14 5.86 -23.45
C GLN A 767 24.85 4.38 -23.22
N PHE A 768 23.60 3.93 -23.41
CA PHE A 768 23.21 2.54 -23.18
C PHE A 768 22.81 1.89 -24.49
N ALA A 769 23.44 0.77 -24.84
CA ALA A 769 22.90 -0.12 -25.84
C ALA A 769 21.72 -0.91 -25.25
N SER A 770 20.70 -1.18 -26.07
CA SER A 770 19.72 -2.20 -25.69
C SER A 770 20.38 -3.56 -25.66
N GLY A 771 20.25 -4.29 -24.56
CA GLY A 771 21.04 -5.52 -24.47
C GLY A 771 20.80 -6.44 -23.29
N LEU A 772 21.43 -7.61 -23.44
CA LEU A 772 21.53 -8.69 -22.46
C LEU A 772 22.99 -8.77 -21.98
N GLY A 773 23.23 -8.71 -20.68
CA GLY A 773 24.56 -8.60 -20.10
C GLY A 773 24.83 -9.53 -18.92
N ALA A 774 25.97 -10.21 -18.93
CA ALA A 774 26.55 -10.92 -17.78
C ALA A 774 28.02 -10.50 -17.58
N THR A 775 28.31 -9.21 -17.75
CA THR A 775 29.67 -8.66 -17.92
C THR A 775 30.43 -8.45 -16.62
N ALA A 776 31.76 -8.35 -16.71
CA ALA A 776 32.59 -7.70 -15.69
C ALA A 776 32.97 -6.31 -16.21
N ASN A 777 32.39 -5.27 -15.62
CA ASN A 777 32.49 -3.89 -16.11
C ASN A 777 33.80 -3.20 -15.69
N PRO A 778 34.12 -2.01 -16.23
CA PRO A 778 35.35 -1.29 -15.89
C PRO A 778 35.50 -1.09 -14.36
N GLY A 779 36.67 -1.43 -13.83
CA GLY A 779 36.97 -1.38 -12.39
C GLY A 779 36.62 -2.66 -11.61
N ALA A 780 35.89 -3.61 -12.21
CA ALA A 780 35.62 -4.89 -11.57
C ALA A 780 36.88 -5.78 -11.50
N THR A 781 37.04 -6.48 -10.37
CA THR A 781 38.06 -7.55 -10.22
C THR A 781 37.44 -8.94 -10.16
N GLY A 782 36.12 -9.04 -9.97
CA GLY A 782 35.38 -10.29 -10.07
C GLY A 782 35.19 -10.74 -11.51
N ASP A 783 35.08 -12.06 -11.70
CA ASP A 783 34.80 -12.66 -13.00
C ASP A 783 33.38 -12.33 -13.48
N ALA A 784 33.20 -12.20 -14.79
CA ALA A 784 31.90 -12.12 -15.46
C ALA A 784 31.12 -13.44 -15.34
N GLY A 785 29.80 -13.38 -15.50
CA GLY A 785 28.93 -14.56 -15.51
C GLY A 785 28.72 -15.12 -16.93
N SER A 786 28.19 -16.34 -17.04
CA SER A 786 27.86 -16.93 -18.35
C SER A 786 26.49 -16.47 -18.84
N LEU A 787 26.33 -16.37 -20.17
CA LEU A 787 25.10 -15.95 -20.81
C LEU A 787 24.61 -17.01 -21.80
N ILE A 788 23.38 -17.46 -21.65
CA ILE A 788 22.73 -18.44 -22.53
C ILE A 788 21.47 -17.81 -23.14
N VAL A 789 21.39 -17.81 -24.47
CA VAL A 789 20.17 -17.45 -25.22
C VAL A 789 19.71 -18.68 -25.98
N ASN A 790 18.57 -19.24 -25.60
CA ASN A 790 17.91 -20.33 -26.30
C ASN A 790 16.58 -19.80 -26.87
N THR A 791 16.49 -19.71 -28.20
CA THR A 791 15.31 -19.16 -28.85
C THR A 791 15.02 -19.73 -30.23
N ARG A 792 13.87 -19.49 -30.86
CA ARG A 792 13.72 -19.80 -32.29
C ARG A 792 14.30 -18.68 -33.14
N GLU A 793 14.08 -17.43 -32.76
CA GLU A 793 14.53 -16.26 -33.51
C GLU A 793 15.24 -15.26 -32.59
N LEU A 794 16.52 -15.00 -32.87
CA LEU A 794 17.29 -13.93 -32.24
C LEU A 794 17.55 -12.80 -33.23
N LEU A 795 17.03 -11.61 -32.94
CA LEU A 795 17.23 -10.40 -33.72
C LEU A 795 17.94 -9.33 -32.89
N ILE A 796 19.10 -8.87 -33.36
CA ILE A 796 19.89 -7.81 -32.74
C ILE A 796 20.08 -6.70 -33.78
N GLN A 797 19.55 -5.52 -33.51
CA GLN A 797 19.46 -4.44 -34.49
C GLN A 797 19.94 -3.09 -33.97
N ASN A 798 20.43 -2.27 -34.90
CA ASN A 798 20.68 -0.84 -34.72
C ASN A 798 21.58 -0.48 -33.53
N GLY A 799 22.63 -1.27 -33.29
CA GLY A 799 23.61 -1.03 -32.22
C GLY A 799 23.32 -1.73 -30.89
N ALA A 800 22.29 -2.58 -30.84
CA ALA A 800 21.99 -3.43 -29.69
C ALA A 800 23.06 -4.51 -29.45
N GLN A 801 23.20 -5.00 -28.22
CA GLN A 801 24.31 -5.89 -27.83
C GLN A 801 23.89 -7.04 -26.92
N VAL A 802 24.56 -8.19 -27.05
CA VAL A 802 24.56 -9.28 -26.06
C VAL A 802 26.01 -9.51 -25.63
N SER A 803 26.28 -9.45 -24.33
CA SER A 803 27.66 -9.43 -23.84
C SER A 803 27.88 -10.25 -22.57
N ALA A 804 28.88 -11.13 -22.60
CA ALA A 804 29.49 -11.78 -21.43
C ALA A 804 30.95 -11.33 -21.23
N ALA A 805 31.33 -10.19 -21.83
CA ALA A 805 32.70 -9.70 -21.86
C ALA A 805 33.24 -9.25 -20.49
N THR A 806 34.56 -9.10 -20.42
CA THR A 806 35.25 -8.41 -19.31
C THR A 806 35.94 -7.14 -19.77
N TYR A 807 35.73 -6.06 -19.04
CA TYR A 807 36.38 -4.76 -19.21
C TYR A 807 37.27 -4.42 -17.99
N GLY A 808 37.40 -5.35 -17.05
CA GLY A 808 38.14 -5.21 -15.79
C GLY A 808 39.29 -6.21 -15.64
N GLY A 809 39.66 -6.50 -14.39
CA GLY A 809 40.71 -7.48 -14.06
C GLY A 809 40.23 -8.94 -14.03
N GLY A 810 38.93 -9.17 -13.82
CA GLY A 810 38.33 -10.51 -13.79
C GLY A 810 38.18 -11.14 -15.17
N LYS A 811 37.99 -12.46 -15.24
CA LYS A 811 37.80 -13.19 -16.51
C LYS A 811 36.43 -12.89 -17.13
N GLY A 812 36.34 -12.92 -18.46
CA GLY A 812 35.09 -12.90 -19.22
C GLY A 812 34.33 -14.22 -19.06
N GLY A 813 33.02 -14.15 -19.26
CA GLY A 813 32.11 -15.29 -19.21
C GLY A 813 31.85 -15.85 -20.61
N ASN A 814 31.32 -17.08 -20.65
CA ASN A 814 30.99 -17.73 -21.91
C ASN A 814 29.62 -17.25 -22.41
N LEU A 815 29.49 -17.09 -23.73
CA LEU A 815 28.25 -16.74 -24.40
C LEU A 815 27.81 -17.90 -25.30
N THR A 816 26.64 -18.48 -25.03
CA THR A 816 26.05 -19.56 -25.82
C THR A 816 24.74 -19.11 -26.44
N VAL A 817 24.62 -19.22 -27.75
CA VAL A 817 23.39 -18.94 -28.51
C VAL A 817 22.93 -20.20 -29.22
N ILE A 818 21.69 -20.62 -28.96
CA ILE A 818 21.03 -21.74 -29.61
C ILE A 818 19.75 -21.19 -30.25
N ALA A 819 19.69 -21.11 -31.58
CA ALA A 819 18.47 -20.64 -32.24
C ALA A 819 18.27 -21.14 -33.67
N ASP A 820 17.03 -21.19 -34.17
CA ASP A 820 16.80 -21.54 -35.58
C ASP A 820 17.38 -20.46 -36.52
N ASN A 821 17.19 -19.19 -36.18
CA ASN A 821 17.67 -18.05 -36.95
C ASN A 821 18.30 -16.98 -36.06
N VAL A 822 19.52 -16.55 -36.40
CA VAL A 822 20.25 -15.49 -35.72
C VAL A 822 20.56 -14.36 -36.70
N GLN A 823 20.09 -13.15 -36.39
CA GLN A 823 20.29 -11.95 -37.19
C GLN A 823 20.97 -10.85 -36.37
N VAL A 824 22.17 -10.42 -36.79
CA VAL A 824 22.91 -9.30 -36.18
C VAL A 824 23.09 -8.21 -37.23
N ILE A 825 22.26 -7.16 -37.14
CA ILE A 825 22.05 -6.21 -38.24
C ILE A 825 22.31 -4.76 -37.79
N GLY A 826 23.08 -4.04 -38.59
CA GLY A 826 23.17 -2.59 -38.53
C GLY A 826 24.06 -2.04 -37.42
N ARG A 827 24.05 -0.70 -37.36
CA ARG A 827 24.77 0.13 -36.39
C ARG A 827 23.78 1.10 -35.74
N SER A 828 24.17 1.66 -34.60
CA SER A 828 23.42 2.74 -33.98
C SER A 828 23.32 3.97 -34.87
N ALA A 829 22.33 4.82 -34.57
CA ALA A 829 22.24 6.14 -35.17
C ALA A 829 23.59 6.89 -35.00
N GLY A 830 24.14 7.41 -36.10
CA GLY A 830 25.48 8.01 -36.14
C GLY A 830 26.63 7.03 -36.38
N GLY A 831 26.36 5.73 -36.53
CA GLY A 831 27.33 4.72 -36.96
C GLY A 831 28.38 4.30 -35.90
N ARG A 832 28.23 4.77 -34.65
CA ARG A 832 29.23 4.62 -33.58
C ARG A 832 29.29 3.21 -32.99
N VAL A 833 28.15 2.55 -32.82
CA VAL A 833 28.05 1.24 -32.14
C VAL A 833 27.50 0.21 -33.12
N ARG A 834 28.22 -0.90 -33.37
CA ARG A 834 27.69 -2.03 -34.17
C ARG A 834 26.76 -2.89 -33.31
N SER A 835 25.76 -3.49 -33.94
CA SER A 835 25.02 -4.60 -33.32
C SER A 835 25.97 -5.77 -33.10
N SER A 836 25.98 -6.38 -31.91
CA SER A 836 27.03 -7.38 -31.60
C SER A 836 26.68 -8.47 -30.58
N LEU A 837 27.31 -9.65 -30.77
CA LEU A 837 27.50 -10.68 -29.73
C LEU A 837 28.96 -10.64 -29.26
N ILE A 838 29.18 -10.53 -27.94
CA ILE A 838 30.48 -10.19 -27.37
C ILE A 838 30.83 -11.12 -26.20
N ALA A 839 31.98 -11.80 -26.26
CA ALA A 839 32.60 -12.48 -25.11
C ALA A 839 34.08 -12.12 -24.92
N GLY A 840 34.51 -11.00 -25.51
CA GLY A 840 35.90 -10.52 -25.49
C GLY A 840 36.39 -9.91 -24.16
N THR A 841 37.60 -9.37 -24.20
CA THR A 841 38.22 -8.64 -23.09
C THR A 841 38.83 -7.30 -23.56
N GLU A 842 38.63 -6.24 -22.78
CA GLU A 842 39.38 -4.97 -22.92
C GLU A 842 40.33 -4.72 -21.74
N GLY A 843 40.34 -5.60 -20.75
CA GLY A 843 41.14 -5.50 -19.53
C GLY A 843 42.27 -6.53 -19.43
N ALA A 844 42.74 -6.78 -18.21
CA ALA A 844 43.80 -7.76 -17.94
C ALA A 844 43.28 -9.21 -17.85
N GLY A 845 41.98 -9.39 -17.61
CA GLY A 845 41.34 -10.71 -17.56
C GLY A 845 41.24 -11.37 -18.92
N LYS A 846 41.26 -12.71 -18.96
CA LYS A 846 41.05 -13.48 -20.21
C LYS A 846 39.60 -13.32 -20.68
N ALA A 847 39.39 -13.23 -22.00
CA ALA A 847 38.07 -13.32 -22.61
C ALA A 847 37.42 -14.70 -22.39
N GLY A 848 36.10 -14.77 -22.55
CA GLY A 848 35.34 -16.01 -22.58
C GLY A 848 35.09 -16.51 -24.01
N ASP A 849 34.53 -17.71 -24.12
CA ASP A 849 34.24 -18.33 -25.41
C ASP A 849 32.84 -17.95 -25.92
N LEU A 850 32.67 -17.93 -27.25
CA LEU A 850 31.38 -17.73 -27.92
C LEU A 850 30.99 -18.98 -28.72
N THR A 851 29.87 -19.60 -28.37
CA THR A 851 29.31 -20.74 -29.10
C THR A 851 27.97 -20.37 -29.72
N ILE A 852 27.79 -20.63 -31.01
CA ILE A 852 26.53 -20.40 -31.73
C ILE A 852 26.12 -21.68 -32.47
N THR A 853 24.91 -22.16 -32.19
CA THR A 853 24.27 -23.26 -32.94
C THR A 853 23.01 -22.74 -33.58
N THR A 854 22.95 -22.74 -34.92
CA THR A 854 21.79 -22.22 -35.64
C THR A 854 21.52 -22.88 -36.99
N GLN A 855 20.36 -22.66 -37.61
CA GLN A 855 20.17 -23.03 -39.02
C GLN A 855 20.70 -21.92 -39.93
N GLN A 856 20.37 -20.66 -39.60
CA GLN A 856 20.76 -19.50 -40.39
C GLN A 856 21.41 -18.43 -39.53
N LEU A 857 22.63 -18.04 -39.89
CA LEU A 857 23.34 -16.91 -39.29
C LEU A 857 23.48 -15.79 -40.34
N LEU A 858 22.82 -14.67 -40.12
CA LEU A 858 22.97 -13.45 -40.91
C LEU A 858 23.64 -12.35 -40.07
N ILE A 859 24.74 -11.84 -40.57
CA ILE A 859 25.44 -10.69 -39.99
C ILE A 859 25.57 -9.63 -41.07
N SER A 860 24.83 -8.53 -40.94
CA SER A 860 24.85 -7.41 -41.88
C SER A 860 25.24 -6.14 -41.15
N ASP A 861 26.41 -5.56 -41.42
CA ASP A 861 26.97 -4.43 -40.65
C ASP A 861 27.16 -4.69 -39.13
N GLY A 862 26.92 -5.92 -38.67
CA GLY A 862 27.08 -6.36 -37.28
C GLY A 862 28.43 -7.05 -37.02
N ALA A 863 28.63 -7.52 -35.78
CA ALA A 863 29.86 -8.21 -35.38
C ALA A 863 29.64 -9.34 -34.35
N LEU A 864 30.44 -10.40 -34.47
CA LEU A 864 30.64 -11.42 -33.45
C LEU A 864 32.09 -11.34 -32.96
N THR A 865 32.31 -11.17 -31.66
CA THR A 865 33.66 -10.86 -31.16
C THR A 865 34.01 -11.54 -29.85
N VAL A 866 35.20 -12.15 -29.83
CA VAL A 866 35.90 -12.67 -28.63
C VAL A 866 37.29 -12.06 -28.48
N ASN A 867 37.46 -10.84 -29.03
CA ASN A 867 38.74 -10.15 -29.13
C ASN A 867 39.37 -9.86 -27.75
N SER A 868 40.69 -9.73 -27.72
CA SER A 868 41.41 -9.09 -26.61
C SER A 868 42.03 -7.76 -27.03
N ARG A 869 41.55 -6.67 -26.45
CA ARG A 869 42.13 -5.33 -26.62
C ARG A 869 43.07 -4.93 -25.47
N GLY A 870 43.10 -5.71 -24.39
CA GLY A 870 43.97 -5.53 -23.24
C GLY A 870 45.13 -6.54 -23.18
N GLU A 871 45.60 -6.86 -21.98
CA GLU A 871 46.66 -7.86 -21.75
C GLU A 871 46.14 -9.30 -21.68
N GLY A 872 44.82 -9.48 -21.55
CA GLY A 872 44.18 -10.79 -21.50
C GLY A 872 44.33 -11.58 -22.80
N ALA A 873 44.17 -12.91 -22.75
CA ALA A 873 44.05 -13.72 -23.97
C ALA A 873 42.64 -13.59 -24.57
N ALA A 874 42.52 -13.64 -25.90
CA ALA A 874 41.23 -13.78 -26.59
C ALA A 874 40.61 -15.16 -26.34
N GLY A 875 39.29 -15.24 -26.48
CA GLY A 875 38.52 -16.48 -26.37
C GLY A 875 38.44 -17.22 -27.71
N ASN A 876 37.81 -18.37 -27.71
CA ASN A 876 37.49 -19.11 -28.94
C ASN A 876 36.07 -18.83 -29.41
N LEU A 877 35.85 -19.00 -30.71
CA LEU A 877 34.56 -18.81 -31.35
C LEU A 877 34.20 -20.06 -32.14
N ASP A 878 33.12 -20.74 -31.74
CA ASP A 878 32.63 -21.95 -32.37
C ASP A 878 31.22 -21.73 -32.94
N ILE A 879 31.08 -21.79 -34.26
CA ILE A 879 29.80 -21.66 -34.96
C ILE A 879 29.46 -23.00 -35.62
N THR A 880 28.25 -23.48 -35.38
CA THR A 880 27.62 -24.57 -36.14
C THR A 880 26.36 -24.05 -36.82
N ALA A 881 26.33 -24.03 -38.15
CA ALA A 881 25.22 -23.48 -38.92
C ALA A 881 24.91 -24.25 -40.20
N SER A 882 23.66 -24.21 -40.70
CA SER A 882 23.39 -24.68 -42.08
C SER A 882 23.94 -23.68 -43.09
N SER A 883 23.69 -22.38 -42.85
CA SER A 883 24.25 -21.31 -43.68
C SER A 883 24.71 -20.11 -42.84
N VAL A 884 25.81 -19.50 -43.28
CA VAL A 884 26.36 -18.26 -42.70
C VAL A 884 26.47 -17.24 -43.81
N ARG A 885 25.82 -16.08 -43.63
CA ARG A 885 25.93 -14.93 -44.51
C ARG A 885 26.53 -13.75 -43.76
N LEU A 886 27.68 -13.30 -44.21
CA LEU A 886 28.35 -12.08 -43.77
C LEU A 886 28.23 -11.01 -44.84
N ASP A 887 27.83 -9.82 -44.42
CA ASP A 887 27.54 -8.72 -45.32
C ASP A 887 28.01 -7.40 -44.72
N ASN A 888 29.21 -6.96 -45.05
CA ASN A 888 29.95 -5.95 -44.27
C ASN A 888 30.01 -6.31 -42.75
N GLY A 889 29.97 -7.60 -42.46
CA GLY A 889 29.91 -8.18 -41.12
C GLY A 889 31.26 -8.73 -40.65
N GLU A 890 31.45 -8.80 -39.34
CA GLU A 890 32.70 -9.20 -38.71
C GLU A 890 32.52 -10.46 -37.83
N ILE A 891 33.41 -11.45 -37.96
CA ILE A 891 33.58 -12.55 -37.00
C ILE A 891 35.05 -12.57 -36.58
N THR A 892 35.34 -12.17 -35.34
CA THR A 892 36.71 -11.87 -34.92
C THR A 892 37.10 -12.47 -33.57
N ALA A 893 38.32 -13.02 -33.51
CA ALA A 893 39.02 -13.42 -32.29
C ALA A 893 40.44 -12.82 -32.26
N GLN A 894 40.52 -11.53 -32.53
CA GLN A 894 41.76 -10.75 -32.69
C GLN A 894 42.36 -10.35 -31.34
N THR A 895 43.67 -10.13 -31.29
CA THR A 895 44.37 -9.61 -30.10
C THR A 895 45.26 -8.41 -30.40
N LEU A 896 45.26 -7.41 -29.52
CA LEU A 896 46.21 -6.28 -29.58
C LEU A 896 47.62 -6.71 -29.15
N SER A 897 47.70 -7.60 -28.16
CA SER A 897 48.92 -8.16 -27.57
C SER A 897 48.68 -9.63 -27.23
N GLY A 898 49.68 -10.49 -27.39
CA GLY A 898 49.56 -11.94 -27.14
C GLY A 898 48.90 -12.71 -28.29
N ASN A 899 48.62 -14.00 -28.08
CA ASN A 899 48.14 -14.90 -29.15
C ASN A 899 46.65 -14.66 -29.49
N GLY A 900 46.34 -14.69 -30.79
CA GLY A 900 44.97 -14.69 -31.32
C GLY A 900 44.14 -15.88 -30.83
N GLY A 901 42.83 -15.68 -30.68
CA GLY A 901 41.89 -16.76 -30.34
C GLY A 901 41.64 -17.69 -31.54
N ASN A 902 41.13 -18.89 -31.30
CA ASN A 902 40.79 -19.80 -32.39
C ASN A 902 39.32 -19.63 -32.81
N LEU A 903 39.06 -19.91 -34.09
CA LEU A 903 37.75 -19.80 -34.70
C LEU A 903 37.42 -21.07 -35.48
N THR A 904 36.28 -21.69 -35.18
CA THR A 904 35.77 -22.90 -35.84
C THR A 904 34.40 -22.62 -36.44
N LEU A 905 34.24 -22.85 -37.75
CA LEU A 905 32.97 -22.75 -38.46
C LEU A 905 32.64 -24.12 -39.04
N ASN A 906 31.61 -24.78 -38.51
CA ASN A 906 31.04 -26.01 -39.06
C ASN A 906 29.77 -25.63 -39.84
N ILE A 907 29.81 -25.70 -41.17
CA ILE A 907 28.78 -25.18 -42.06
C ILE A 907 28.23 -26.29 -42.95
N ALA A 908 26.91 -26.50 -42.97
CA ALA A 908 26.32 -27.55 -43.81
C ALA A 908 26.34 -27.20 -45.30
N ASP A 909 25.88 -25.99 -45.67
CA ASP A 909 25.50 -25.65 -47.04
C ASP A 909 26.34 -24.51 -47.64
N LEU A 910 26.39 -23.34 -46.98
CA LEU A 910 26.94 -22.12 -47.59
C LEU A 910 27.56 -21.16 -46.57
N LEU A 911 28.80 -20.75 -46.84
CA LEU A 911 29.41 -19.52 -46.31
C LEU A 911 29.44 -18.45 -47.39
N LEU A 912 28.64 -17.40 -47.25
CA LEU A 912 28.57 -16.28 -48.19
C LEU A 912 29.19 -15.02 -47.58
N LEU A 913 30.23 -14.48 -48.23
CA LEU A 913 30.93 -13.27 -47.84
C LEU A 913 30.64 -12.14 -48.84
N ARG A 914 30.11 -11.01 -48.36
CA ARG A 914 29.74 -9.86 -49.19
C ARG A 914 30.22 -8.54 -48.58
N ARG A 915 30.51 -7.57 -49.47
CA ARG A 915 30.66 -6.14 -49.18
C ARG A 915 31.59 -5.84 -47.98
N GLY A 916 32.80 -6.41 -47.99
CA GLY A 916 33.81 -6.14 -46.95
C GLY A 916 33.68 -7.05 -45.73
N ALA A 917 33.13 -8.26 -45.87
CA ALA A 917 33.01 -9.21 -44.77
C ALA A 917 34.39 -9.67 -44.26
N GLN A 918 34.52 -9.85 -42.94
CA GLN A 918 35.80 -10.18 -42.30
C GLN A 918 35.66 -11.37 -41.34
N ILE A 919 36.53 -12.38 -41.52
CA ILE A 919 36.75 -13.46 -40.56
C ILE A 919 38.21 -13.40 -40.13
N SER A 920 38.49 -13.10 -38.86
CA SER A 920 39.87 -12.78 -38.46
C SER A 920 40.26 -13.25 -37.06
N THR A 921 41.45 -13.85 -36.97
CA THR A 921 42.16 -14.22 -35.74
C THR A 921 43.51 -13.49 -35.65
N THR A 922 43.64 -12.38 -36.36
CA THR A 922 44.89 -11.60 -36.46
C THR A 922 45.34 -11.07 -35.11
N ALA A 923 46.65 -11.15 -34.84
CA ALA A 923 47.23 -10.81 -33.55
C ALA A 923 48.38 -9.80 -33.64
N GLY A 924 48.47 -8.95 -32.62
CA GLY A 924 49.57 -8.00 -32.43
C GLY A 924 49.44 -6.71 -33.22
N THR A 925 50.26 -5.75 -32.83
CA THR A 925 50.44 -4.41 -33.41
C THR A 925 51.92 -4.09 -33.55
N ALA A 926 52.26 -2.92 -34.11
CA ALA A 926 53.64 -2.45 -34.17
C ALA A 926 54.31 -2.29 -32.80
N GLN A 927 53.51 -2.01 -31.77
CA GLN A 927 53.96 -1.72 -30.42
C GLN A 927 53.87 -2.94 -29.49
N ALA A 928 53.04 -3.93 -29.82
CA ALA A 928 52.81 -5.13 -29.01
C ALA A 928 52.75 -6.39 -29.88
N GLY A 929 53.60 -7.38 -29.61
CA GLY A 929 53.66 -8.61 -30.42
C GLY A 929 52.52 -9.58 -30.15
N GLY A 930 52.46 -10.66 -30.93
CA GLY A 930 51.43 -11.70 -30.81
C GLY A 930 51.50 -12.70 -31.96
N ASN A 931 51.10 -13.95 -31.72
CA ASN A 931 50.96 -14.97 -32.77
C ASN A 931 49.50 -15.03 -33.24
N GLY A 932 49.26 -15.13 -34.55
CA GLY A 932 47.92 -15.26 -35.12
C GLY A 932 47.22 -16.53 -34.62
N GLY A 933 45.92 -16.42 -34.34
CA GLY A 933 45.10 -17.58 -33.93
C GLY A 933 44.73 -18.47 -35.11
N ASN A 934 44.18 -19.66 -34.86
CA ASN A 934 43.83 -20.59 -35.94
C ASN A 934 42.38 -20.42 -36.40
N ILE A 935 42.15 -20.55 -37.71
CA ILE A 935 40.83 -20.57 -38.34
C ILE A 935 40.61 -21.96 -38.94
N ASN A 936 39.55 -22.64 -38.54
CA ASN A 936 39.09 -23.89 -39.14
C ASN A 936 37.68 -23.70 -39.71
N ILE A 937 37.54 -23.80 -41.03
CA ILE A 937 36.24 -23.75 -41.71
C ILE A 937 35.98 -25.12 -42.31
N ASP A 938 35.00 -25.83 -41.78
CA ASP A 938 34.59 -27.15 -42.23
C ASP A 938 33.20 -27.10 -42.86
N ALA A 939 33.16 -27.27 -44.18
CA ALA A 939 31.95 -27.29 -45.00
C ALA A 939 31.97 -28.49 -45.96
N PRO A 940 31.99 -29.73 -45.45
CA PRO A 940 32.32 -30.92 -46.24
C PRO A 940 31.43 -31.12 -47.48
N ASN A 941 30.15 -30.72 -47.38
CA ASN A 941 29.18 -30.78 -48.50
C ASN A 941 28.76 -29.39 -49.00
N GLY A 942 29.39 -28.32 -48.49
CA GLY A 942 28.99 -26.94 -48.72
C GLY A 942 30.00 -26.14 -49.54
N PHE A 943 29.63 -24.90 -49.84
CA PHE A 943 30.45 -23.96 -50.62
C PHE A 943 30.83 -22.72 -49.83
N ILE A 944 32.00 -22.17 -50.14
CA ILE A 944 32.40 -20.83 -49.70
C ILE A 944 32.37 -19.90 -50.91
N VAL A 945 31.60 -18.82 -50.83
CA VAL A 945 31.39 -17.88 -51.93
C VAL A 945 31.66 -16.47 -51.45
N ALA A 946 32.57 -15.76 -52.12
CA ALA A 946 32.82 -14.34 -51.91
C ALA A 946 32.44 -13.51 -53.13
N GLY A 947 31.76 -12.38 -52.91
CA GLY A 947 31.44 -11.44 -53.98
C GLY A 947 32.71 -10.87 -54.62
N ALA A 948 32.80 -10.90 -55.95
CA ALA A 948 34.04 -10.53 -56.64
C ALA A 948 34.42 -9.07 -56.39
N ARG A 949 35.68 -8.85 -56.00
CA ARG A 949 36.26 -7.53 -55.70
C ARG A 949 35.51 -6.74 -54.61
N GLU A 950 34.99 -7.44 -53.62
CA GLU A 950 34.27 -6.82 -52.50
C GLU A 950 35.11 -6.79 -51.21
N ASN A 951 36.42 -7.04 -51.27
CA ASN A 951 37.35 -6.98 -50.13
C ASN A 951 36.93 -7.84 -48.92
N ASN A 952 36.54 -9.09 -49.19
CA ASN A 952 36.16 -10.03 -48.14
C ASN A 952 37.37 -10.88 -47.74
N ASP A 953 37.75 -10.86 -46.46
CA ASP A 953 39.01 -11.49 -46.04
C ASP A 953 38.84 -12.54 -44.93
N ILE A 954 39.68 -13.57 -45.03
CA ILE A 954 39.87 -14.59 -44.00
C ILE A 954 41.33 -14.52 -43.55
N THR A 955 41.59 -13.98 -42.35
CA THR A 955 42.96 -13.61 -41.92
C THR A 955 43.35 -14.19 -40.57
N ALA A 956 44.45 -14.94 -40.55
CA ALA A 956 45.11 -15.44 -39.34
C ALA A 956 46.52 -14.85 -39.21
N ASN A 957 46.66 -13.54 -39.41
CA ASN A 957 47.96 -12.89 -39.51
C ASN A 957 48.55 -12.57 -38.12
N ALA A 958 49.84 -12.25 -38.10
CA ALA A 958 50.52 -11.70 -36.93
C ALA A 958 51.34 -10.47 -37.33
N PHE A 959 51.38 -9.43 -36.48
CA PHE A 959 52.26 -8.29 -36.74
C PHE A 959 53.74 -8.71 -36.64
N SER A 960 54.20 -9.11 -35.45
CA SER A 960 55.60 -9.50 -35.20
C SER A 960 55.83 -10.94 -34.73
N GLY A 961 54.77 -11.68 -34.40
CA GLY A 961 54.84 -13.11 -34.08
C GLY A 961 54.59 -14.00 -35.29
N SER A 962 54.30 -15.27 -35.03
CA SER A 962 53.97 -16.27 -36.04
C SER A 962 52.55 -16.10 -36.55
N GLY A 963 52.37 -16.13 -37.88
CA GLY A 963 51.04 -16.30 -38.47
C GLY A 963 50.39 -17.61 -38.02
N GLY A 964 49.06 -17.64 -37.94
CA GLY A 964 48.29 -18.79 -37.50
C GLY A 964 48.11 -19.87 -38.58
N ARG A 965 47.23 -20.83 -38.33
CA ARG A 965 46.80 -21.83 -39.32
C ARG A 965 45.39 -21.50 -39.82
N VAL A 966 45.22 -21.45 -41.14
CA VAL A 966 43.90 -21.43 -41.79
C VAL A 966 43.69 -22.77 -42.48
N THR A 967 42.74 -23.57 -42.01
CA THR A 967 42.32 -24.82 -42.63
C THR A 967 40.91 -24.66 -43.17
N ILE A 968 40.70 -24.97 -44.44
CA ILE A 968 39.39 -24.93 -45.08
C ILE A 968 39.12 -26.26 -45.77
N ASN A 969 38.04 -26.93 -45.38
CA ASN A 969 37.50 -28.08 -46.10
C ASN A 969 36.16 -27.67 -46.72
N ALA A 970 36.03 -27.71 -48.04
CA ALA A 970 34.79 -27.33 -48.71
C ALA A 970 34.61 -28.10 -50.03
N THR A 971 33.37 -28.26 -50.51
CA THR A 971 33.14 -28.79 -51.87
C THR A 971 33.71 -27.86 -52.94
N GLY A 972 33.65 -26.54 -52.70
CA GLY A 972 34.28 -25.54 -53.56
C GLY A 972 34.42 -24.18 -52.89
N ILE A 973 35.45 -23.43 -53.29
CA ILE A 973 35.71 -22.06 -52.86
C ILE A 973 35.71 -21.15 -54.08
N TYR A 974 34.85 -20.13 -54.10
CA TYR A 974 34.67 -19.22 -55.21
C TYR A 974 34.92 -17.76 -54.80
N GLY A 975 35.66 -17.04 -55.64
CA GLY A 975 35.90 -15.61 -55.46
C GLY A 975 36.96 -15.24 -54.42
N MET A 976 37.63 -16.21 -53.78
CA MET A 976 38.71 -16.00 -52.81
C MET A 976 40.08 -16.28 -53.43
N THR A 977 41.12 -15.56 -53.00
CA THR A 977 42.51 -15.78 -53.42
C THR A 977 43.38 -16.05 -52.18
N VAL A 978 44.10 -17.18 -52.16
CA VAL A 978 45.13 -17.40 -51.13
C VAL A 978 46.35 -16.52 -51.45
N ARG A 979 46.83 -15.74 -50.49
CA ARG A 979 48.03 -14.89 -50.66
C ARG A 979 49.13 -15.29 -49.71
N SER A 980 50.34 -15.44 -50.25
CA SER A 980 51.54 -15.56 -49.42
C SER A 980 52.03 -14.19 -48.94
N ARG A 981 52.99 -14.17 -48.03
CA ARG A 981 53.65 -12.93 -47.60
C ARG A 981 54.34 -12.24 -48.77
N GLU A 982 54.99 -12.99 -49.65
CA GLU A 982 55.69 -12.48 -50.84
C GLU A 982 54.71 -11.82 -51.82
N ASP A 983 53.52 -12.38 -51.98
CA ASP A 983 52.46 -11.76 -52.78
C ASP A 983 52.05 -10.40 -52.19
N LEU A 984 51.84 -10.32 -50.87
CA LEU A 984 51.46 -9.09 -50.20
C LEU A 984 52.58 -8.04 -50.23
N VAL A 985 53.85 -8.42 -50.06
CA VAL A 985 55.00 -7.51 -50.21
C VAL A 985 55.06 -6.94 -51.63
N ARG A 986 54.82 -7.77 -52.65
CA ARG A 986 54.80 -7.33 -54.05
C ARG A 986 53.65 -6.35 -54.33
N LEU A 987 52.50 -6.55 -53.70
CA LEU A 987 51.29 -5.76 -53.96
C LEU A 987 51.18 -4.49 -53.09
N LEU A 988 51.65 -4.53 -51.84
CA LEU A 988 51.43 -3.51 -50.81
C LEU A 988 52.72 -2.89 -50.23
N GLY A 989 53.89 -3.46 -50.53
CA GLY A 989 55.17 -2.97 -50.02
C GLY A 989 55.40 -3.37 -48.56
N THR A 990 55.30 -2.42 -47.63
CA THR A 990 55.66 -2.61 -46.21
C THR A 990 54.48 -2.85 -45.29
N ASN A 991 53.29 -2.31 -45.60
CA ASN A 991 52.08 -2.58 -44.84
C ASN A 991 51.35 -3.78 -45.47
N LEU A 992 51.48 -4.95 -44.86
CA LEU A 992 51.00 -6.21 -45.42
C LEU A 992 49.55 -6.54 -45.02
N ASP A 993 48.74 -5.51 -44.79
CA ASP A 993 47.31 -5.68 -44.47
C ASP A 993 46.49 -5.96 -45.74
N PRO A 994 45.92 -7.18 -45.90
CA PRO A 994 45.14 -7.54 -47.08
C PRO A 994 43.91 -6.64 -47.28
N GLN A 995 43.41 -5.97 -46.24
CA GLN A 995 42.27 -5.04 -46.35
C GLN A 995 42.57 -3.84 -47.24
N LEU A 996 43.84 -3.58 -47.58
CA LEU A 996 44.26 -2.55 -48.53
C LEU A 996 44.12 -2.97 -50.00
N LEU A 997 43.80 -4.24 -50.27
CA LEU A 997 43.55 -4.75 -51.61
C LEU A 997 42.05 -4.68 -51.94
N PRO A 998 41.69 -4.60 -53.24
CA PRO A 998 40.31 -4.75 -53.66
C PRO A 998 39.90 -6.22 -53.79
N THR A 999 40.81 -7.19 -53.62
CA THR A 999 40.55 -8.62 -53.77
C THR A 999 39.99 -9.23 -52.50
N ASN A 1000 39.45 -10.44 -52.58
CA ASN A 1000 39.03 -11.20 -51.40
C ASN A 1000 40.16 -12.18 -51.06
N ASP A 1001 40.78 -12.05 -49.90
CA ASP A 1001 42.06 -12.70 -49.63
C ASP A 1001 42.01 -13.67 -48.43
N ILE A 1002 42.73 -14.80 -48.54
CA ILE A 1002 42.96 -15.76 -47.46
C ILE A 1002 44.44 -15.71 -47.10
N THR A 1003 44.75 -15.31 -45.86
CA THR A 1003 46.13 -15.04 -45.45
C THR A 1003 46.43 -15.57 -44.05
N ALA A 1004 47.64 -16.11 -43.87
CA ALA A 1004 48.18 -16.46 -42.57
C ALA A 1004 49.69 -16.14 -42.56
N ILE A 1005 50.03 -14.87 -42.34
CA ILE A 1005 51.40 -14.37 -42.50
C ILE A 1005 51.92 -13.68 -41.24
N SER A 1006 53.23 -13.54 -41.14
CA SER A 1006 53.87 -12.60 -40.22
C SER A 1006 54.29 -11.34 -40.97
N GLN A 1007 53.85 -10.17 -40.51
CA GLN A 1007 54.13 -8.91 -41.22
C GLN A 1007 55.63 -8.59 -41.19
N THR A 1008 56.28 -8.69 -40.03
CA THR A 1008 57.69 -8.29 -39.87
C THR A 1008 58.70 -9.38 -40.21
N SER A 1009 58.33 -10.67 -40.15
CA SER A 1009 59.30 -11.76 -40.32
C SER A 1009 58.85 -12.83 -41.34
N PRO A 1010 59.57 -13.01 -42.46
CA PRO A 1010 59.24 -14.05 -43.44
C PRO A 1010 59.43 -15.49 -42.92
N THR A 1011 60.18 -15.70 -41.84
CA THR A 1011 60.39 -17.04 -41.25
C THR A 1011 59.28 -17.46 -40.27
N LEU A 1012 58.39 -16.53 -39.92
CA LEU A 1012 57.30 -16.75 -38.97
C LEU A 1012 55.94 -16.79 -39.69
N ASN A 1013 55.90 -17.09 -40.99
CA ASN A 1013 54.64 -17.23 -41.70
C ASN A 1013 53.82 -18.42 -41.18
N GLY A 1014 52.51 -18.24 -41.19
CA GLY A 1014 51.55 -19.28 -40.89
C GLY A 1014 51.32 -20.22 -42.09
N THR A 1015 50.31 -21.07 -41.97
CA THR A 1015 49.96 -22.05 -43.01
C THR A 1015 48.51 -21.89 -43.45
N VAL A 1016 48.28 -21.85 -44.77
CA VAL A 1016 46.94 -21.91 -45.36
C VAL A 1016 46.79 -23.24 -46.09
N THR A 1017 45.84 -24.06 -45.67
CA THR A 1017 45.50 -25.35 -46.28
C THR A 1017 44.06 -25.31 -46.77
N VAL A 1018 43.87 -25.52 -48.06
CA VAL A 1018 42.54 -25.59 -48.70
C VAL A 1018 42.36 -26.99 -49.27
N ASN A 1019 41.36 -27.71 -48.75
CA ASN A 1019 41.00 -29.05 -49.18
C ASN A 1019 39.66 -28.98 -49.92
N THR A 1020 39.71 -29.09 -51.24
CA THR A 1020 38.53 -29.27 -52.10
C THR A 1020 38.62 -30.61 -52.80
N PRO A 1021 37.55 -31.43 -52.89
CA PRO A 1021 37.58 -32.67 -53.64
C PRO A 1021 38.08 -32.42 -55.07
N ASP A 1022 39.00 -33.26 -55.56
CA ASP A 1022 39.45 -33.19 -56.95
C ASP A 1022 38.24 -33.40 -57.87
N VAL A 1023 37.86 -32.35 -58.59
CA VAL A 1023 36.92 -32.47 -59.69
C VAL A 1023 37.66 -33.18 -60.81
N ASP A 1024 37.45 -34.49 -60.97
CA ASP A 1024 37.95 -35.28 -62.10
C ASP A 1024 37.31 -34.76 -63.41
N PRO A 1025 38.03 -34.00 -64.26
CA PRO A 1025 37.48 -33.43 -65.48
C PRO A 1025 37.11 -34.52 -66.51
N SER A 1026 37.53 -35.77 -66.29
CA SER A 1026 37.21 -36.91 -67.16
C SER A 1026 35.82 -37.49 -66.91
N ARG A 1027 35.16 -37.11 -65.80
CA ARG A 1027 33.76 -37.46 -65.50
C ARG A 1027 32.79 -36.32 -65.82
N GLY A 1028 32.72 -36.00 -67.11
CA GLY A 1028 31.47 -35.52 -67.72
C GLY A 1028 31.34 -34.02 -67.97
N LEU A 1029 32.07 -33.51 -68.97
CA LEU A 1029 31.43 -32.68 -69.99
C LEU A 1029 30.62 -33.63 -70.89
N VAL A 1030 29.29 -33.55 -70.86
CA VAL A 1030 28.49 -34.14 -71.93
C VAL A 1030 28.72 -33.27 -73.17
N ASN A 1031 29.47 -33.80 -74.15
CA ASN A 1031 29.58 -33.17 -75.46
C ASN A 1031 28.18 -33.06 -76.08
N LEU A 1032 27.77 -31.83 -76.39
CA LEU A 1032 26.72 -31.58 -77.39
C LEU A 1032 27.16 -32.20 -78.73
N PRO A 1033 26.28 -32.94 -79.44
CA PRO A 1033 26.63 -33.48 -80.74
C PRO A 1033 26.93 -32.36 -81.74
N THR A 1034 28.11 -32.38 -82.32
CA THR A 1034 28.53 -31.58 -83.47
C THR A 1034 28.06 -32.26 -84.75
N VAL A 1035 26.88 -31.90 -85.23
CA VAL A 1035 26.54 -32.01 -86.66
C VAL A 1035 26.26 -30.59 -87.17
N PRO A 1036 27.06 -30.06 -88.11
CA PRO A 1036 26.70 -28.84 -88.81
C PRO A 1036 25.57 -29.18 -89.80
N LEU A 1037 24.38 -28.60 -89.59
CA LEU A 1037 23.37 -28.50 -90.64
C LEU A 1037 23.59 -27.15 -91.32
N ASP A 1038 24.20 -27.22 -92.50
CA ASP A 1038 24.16 -26.15 -93.49
C ASP A 1038 22.71 -25.73 -93.70
N THR A 1039 22.44 -24.45 -93.49
CA THR A 1039 21.26 -23.79 -94.05
C THR A 1039 21.73 -22.58 -94.82
N GLU A 1040 21.93 -22.79 -96.12
CA GLU A 1040 22.01 -21.72 -97.09
C GLU A 1040 20.73 -20.88 -97.07
N VAL A 1041 20.92 -19.58 -97.26
CA VAL A 1041 19.85 -18.64 -97.59
C VAL A 1041 19.39 -18.92 -99.01
N SER A 1042 18.12 -19.30 -99.18
CA SER A 1042 17.40 -19.16 -100.44
C SER A 1042 16.10 -18.41 -100.22
N GLN A 1043 16.03 -17.19 -100.76
CA GLN A 1043 14.79 -16.45 -100.94
C GLN A 1043 14.08 -16.98 -102.21
N VAL A 1044 12.91 -17.62 -102.06
CA VAL A 1044 11.82 -17.53 -103.04
C VAL A 1044 10.46 -17.59 -102.32
N CYS A 1045 9.57 -16.71 -102.74
CA CYS A 1045 8.23 -16.48 -102.23
C CYS A 1045 7.20 -17.61 -102.50
N GLN A 1046 6.09 -17.54 -101.72
CA GLN A 1046 4.68 -17.67 -102.12
C GLN A 1046 3.91 -19.01 -101.92
N PRO A 1047 2.54 -19.00 -101.83
CA PRO A 1047 1.77 -19.36 -100.62
C PRO A 1047 0.69 -20.45 -100.86
N ARG A 1048 -0.16 -20.70 -99.84
CA ARG A 1048 -1.35 -21.60 -99.72
C ARG A 1048 -1.03 -22.92 -99.00
N SER A 1049 -1.86 -23.48 -98.12
CA SER A 1049 -3.28 -23.28 -97.79
C SER A 1049 -3.59 -24.03 -96.49
N ALA A 1050 -4.52 -23.46 -95.72
CA ALA A 1050 -5.59 -24.09 -94.92
C ALA A 1050 -5.31 -25.33 -94.06
N GLU A 1051 -5.67 -25.18 -92.78
CA GLU A 1051 -6.37 -26.17 -91.95
C GLU A 1051 -5.67 -27.53 -91.74
N ASN A 1052 -5.04 -27.71 -90.57
CA ASN A 1052 -5.64 -28.56 -89.54
C ASN A 1052 -4.82 -28.55 -88.25
N GLN A 1053 -5.55 -28.43 -87.14
CA GLN A 1053 -5.09 -28.53 -85.78
C GLN A 1053 -4.67 -29.96 -85.45
N SER A 1054 -3.63 -30.12 -84.63
CA SER A 1054 -3.54 -31.23 -83.67
C SER A 1054 -2.71 -30.81 -82.47
N SER A 1055 -3.36 -30.87 -81.31
CA SER A 1055 -2.89 -30.53 -79.97
C SER A 1055 -2.06 -31.64 -79.34
N PHE A 1056 -1.17 -31.28 -78.40
CA PHE A 1056 -0.74 -32.19 -77.35
C PHE A 1056 -0.88 -31.51 -75.97
N VAL A 1057 -1.60 -32.18 -75.07
CA VAL A 1057 -1.94 -31.74 -73.71
C VAL A 1057 -0.89 -32.26 -72.72
N ILE A 1058 -0.38 -31.40 -71.85
CA ILE A 1058 0.43 -31.79 -70.68
C ILE A 1058 -0.46 -31.75 -69.43
N THR A 1059 -0.70 -32.92 -68.84
CA THR A 1059 -1.31 -33.08 -67.51
C THR A 1059 -0.22 -33.22 -66.45
N GLY A 1060 -0.05 -32.24 -65.57
CA GLY A 1060 0.85 -32.33 -64.40
C GLY A 1060 1.03 -30.99 -63.69
N ARG A 1061 0.75 -30.95 -62.38
CA ARG A 1061 0.58 -29.74 -61.56
C ARG A 1061 1.92 -29.26 -60.98
N GLY A 1062 2.26 -27.98 -61.20
CA GLY A 1062 3.30 -27.26 -60.44
C GLY A 1062 4.15 -26.33 -61.31
N GLY A 1063 3.63 -25.14 -61.64
CA GLY A 1063 4.25 -24.19 -62.56
C GLY A 1063 5.47 -23.45 -62.00
N LEU A 1064 6.48 -23.31 -62.86
CA LEU A 1064 7.65 -22.45 -62.71
C LEU A 1064 7.26 -20.95 -62.87
N PRO A 1065 7.88 -20.02 -62.14
CA PRO A 1065 7.58 -18.59 -62.25
C PRO A 1065 8.11 -17.97 -63.56
N PRO A 1066 7.40 -16.98 -64.16
CA PRO A 1066 7.75 -16.37 -65.44
C PRO A 1066 8.96 -15.42 -65.38
N ASN A 1067 9.72 -15.43 -66.48
CA ASN A 1067 10.94 -14.67 -66.76
C ASN A 1067 10.65 -13.19 -67.12
N PRO A 1068 11.33 -12.19 -66.53
CA PRO A 1068 10.97 -10.77 -66.64
C PRO A 1068 11.55 -10.04 -67.87
N ARG A 1069 11.48 -10.59 -69.09
CA ARG A 1069 12.00 -9.88 -70.28
C ARG A 1069 11.13 -9.74 -71.53
N THR A 1070 9.90 -10.23 -71.55
CA THR A 1070 8.98 -9.95 -72.67
C THR A 1070 7.53 -10.04 -72.21
N ASP A 1071 6.95 -8.89 -71.83
CA ASP A 1071 5.67 -8.43 -72.38
C ASP A 1071 5.28 -7.08 -71.76
N LEU A 1072 5.16 -6.09 -72.62
CA LEU A 1072 4.71 -4.74 -72.31
C LEU A 1072 3.17 -4.68 -72.37
N LEU A 1073 2.60 -4.17 -71.27
CA LEU A 1073 1.42 -3.29 -71.19
C LEU A 1073 0.03 -3.83 -71.58
N THR A 1074 -0.84 -3.95 -70.56
CA THR A 1074 -2.08 -3.14 -70.50
C THR A 1074 -2.34 -2.67 -69.06
N PRO A 1075 -2.79 -1.42 -68.84
CA PRO A 1075 -2.98 -0.85 -67.51
C PRO A 1075 -4.42 -1.03 -67.05
N ASP A 1076 -4.63 -1.54 -65.83
CA ASP A 1076 -5.71 -1.07 -64.97
C ASP A 1076 -5.52 -1.55 -63.52
N ALA A 1077 -5.78 -0.62 -62.60
CA ALA A 1077 -5.94 -0.76 -61.16
C ALA A 1077 -4.72 -0.49 -60.21
N VAL A 1078 -4.73 0.77 -59.75
CA VAL A 1078 -4.49 1.27 -58.37
C VAL A 1078 -3.06 1.21 -57.79
N GLN A 1079 -2.39 2.36 -57.88
CA GLN A 1079 -1.15 2.71 -57.21
C GLN A 1079 -1.43 3.24 -55.79
N VAL A 1080 -0.77 2.66 -54.78
CA VAL A 1080 -0.61 3.22 -53.43
C VAL A 1080 0.88 3.43 -53.22
N ASP A 1081 1.30 4.70 -53.12
CA ASP A 1081 2.72 5.09 -53.10
C ASP A 1081 3.42 4.67 -51.81
N TRP A 1082 4.51 3.90 -51.96
CA TRP A 1082 5.56 3.75 -50.97
C TRP A 1082 6.78 4.52 -51.46
N VAL A 1083 7.15 5.55 -50.69
CA VAL A 1083 8.36 6.35 -50.89
C VAL A 1083 9.59 5.49 -50.59
N THR A 1084 10.49 5.36 -51.57
CA THR A 1084 11.90 5.02 -51.32
C THR A 1084 12.76 6.20 -51.73
N LEU A 1085 13.55 6.69 -50.76
CA LEU A 1085 14.65 7.60 -50.98
C LEU A 1085 15.84 6.76 -51.46
N ASN A 1086 16.45 7.14 -52.58
CA ASN A 1086 17.85 6.80 -52.84
C ASN A 1086 18.62 8.11 -53.10
N PRO A 1087 19.77 8.31 -52.42
CA PRO A 1087 20.62 9.49 -52.58
C PRO A 1087 21.66 9.25 -53.69
N ASN A 1088 21.96 10.28 -54.50
CA ASN A 1088 23.32 10.82 -54.61
C ASN A 1088 23.49 11.91 -55.69
N SER A 1089 24.10 13.01 -55.21
CA SER A 1089 25.12 13.90 -55.80
C SER A 1089 24.88 14.79 -57.04
N ASN A 1090 24.77 16.08 -56.71
CA ASN A 1090 25.67 17.19 -57.11
C ASN A 1090 25.34 18.11 -58.31
N ASN A 1091 25.45 19.41 -57.96
CA ASN A 1091 25.83 20.59 -58.77
C ASN A 1091 24.79 21.29 -59.65
N ARG A 1092 24.16 22.33 -59.09
CA ARG A 1092 24.31 23.77 -59.46
C ARG A 1092 23.18 24.63 -58.87
N THR A 1093 23.52 25.71 -58.17
CA THR A 1093 22.66 26.89 -57.91
C THR A 1093 22.47 27.70 -59.21
N PRO A 1094 21.53 28.68 -59.34
CA PRO A 1094 20.43 29.18 -58.47
C PRO A 1094 19.05 29.15 -59.20
N THR A 1095 17.86 29.33 -58.60
CA THR A 1095 17.19 30.62 -58.28
C THR A 1095 15.73 30.31 -57.87
N VAL A 1096 15.20 31.16 -56.99
CA VAL A 1096 13.86 31.24 -56.39
C VAL A 1096 12.67 31.15 -57.38
N ILE A 1097 11.60 30.42 -57.01
CA ILE A 1097 10.17 30.85 -57.01
C ILE A 1097 9.34 29.86 -56.13
N LYS A 1098 8.40 30.44 -55.38
CA LYS A 1098 7.62 29.96 -54.23
C LYS A 1098 6.58 28.86 -54.54
N ASN A 1099 6.27 28.01 -53.55
CA ASN A 1099 4.92 27.52 -53.15
C ASN A 1099 5.03 26.52 -51.95
N PRO A 1100 3.94 26.16 -51.26
CA PRO A 1100 3.11 26.92 -50.30
C PRO A 1100 3.35 26.47 -48.84
N THR A 1101 3.21 27.39 -47.89
CA THR A 1101 3.33 27.18 -46.43
C THR A 1101 2.29 26.20 -45.90
N ALA A 1102 2.73 25.07 -45.35
CA ALA A 1102 1.95 24.24 -44.43
C ALA A 1102 2.19 24.73 -42.99
N THR A 1103 1.09 25.06 -42.30
CA THR A 1103 1.06 25.61 -40.95
C THR A 1103 1.54 24.56 -39.93
N PRO A 1104 2.35 24.92 -38.92
CA PRO A 1104 2.74 24.01 -37.85
C PRO A 1104 1.51 23.59 -37.00
N PRO A 1105 1.50 22.38 -36.40
CA PRO A 1105 0.47 22.02 -35.44
C PRO A 1105 0.54 22.98 -34.24
N GLN A 1106 -0.62 23.51 -33.83
CA GLN A 1106 -0.67 24.45 -32.72
C GLN A 1106 -0.23 23.78 -31.41
N PRO A 1107 0.53 24.47 -30.55
CA PRO A 1107 0.89 23.99 -29.24
C PRO A 1107 -0.37 23.75 -28.39
N ILE A 1108 -0.36 22.67 -27.61
CA ILE A 1108 -1.39 22.41 -26.60
C ILE A 1108 -1.19 23.42 -25.47
N ILE A 1109 -2.20 24.27 -25.24
CA ILE A 1109 -2.19 25.32 -24.21
C ILE A 1109 -3.19 24.92 -23.13
N GLU A 1110 -2.77 25.01 -21.87
CA GLU A 1110 -3.61 24.72 -20.70
C GLU A 1110 -4.80 25.69 -20.60
N ALA A 1111 -5.97 25.18 -20.22
CA ALA A 1111 -7.15 26.01 -20.03
C ALA A 1111 -7.01 26.86 -18.76
N THR A 1112 -7.07 28.19 -18.91
CA THR A 1112 -6.97 29.15 -17.81
C THR A 1112 -8.34 29.65 -17.34
N GLY A 1113 -9.42 29.20 -17.98
CA GLY A 1113 -10.79 29.47 -17.55
C GLY A 1113 -11.84 28.65 -18.32
N TRP A 1114 -13.11 28.90 -18.03
CA TRP A 1114 -14.24 28.27 -18.70
C TRP A 1114 -15.28 29.32 -19.09
N VAL A 1115 -15.94 29.12 -20.23
CA VAL A 1115 -17.00 29.99 -20.75
C VAL A 1115 -18.22 29.14 -21.08
N ARG A 1116 -19.43 29.72 -21.00
CA ARG A 1116 -20.62 29.07 -21.56
C ARG A 1116 -20.79 29.46 -23.02
N ASN A 1117 -20.90 28.49 -23.91
CA ASN A 1117 -21.18 28.75 -25.31
C ASN A 1117 -22.65 29.15 -25.54
N GLU A 1118 -23.01 29.54 -26.76
CA GLU A 1118 -24.37 29.96 -27.14
C GLU A 1118 -25.44 28.87 -26.94
N LYS A 1119 -25.04 27.62 -26.69
CA LYS A 1119 -25.91 26.49 -26.36
C LYS A 1119 -26.04 26.23 -24.86
N GLY A 1120 -25.36 27.02 -24.01
CA GLY A 1120 -25.36 26.89 -22.55
C GLY A 1120 -24.36 25.87 -21.99
N GLU A 1121 -23.50 25.29 -22.83
CA GLU A 1121 -22.51 24.29 -22.45
C GLU A 1121 -21.23 24.95 -21.94
N VAL A 1122 -20.61 24.37 -20.92
CA VAL A 1122 -19.35 24.86 -20.37
C VAL A 1122 -18.18 24.37 -21.23
N VAL A 1123 -17.40 25.30 -21.77
CA VAL A 1123 -16.23 25.06 -22.62
C VAL A 1123 -14.98 25.60 -21.93
N LEU A 1124 -13.96 24.76 -21.79
CA LEU A 1124 -12.65 25.13 -21.27
C LEU A 1124 -11.88 25.96 -22.31
N THR A 1125 -11.33 27.11 -21.93
CA THR A 1125 -10.61 28.02 -22.83
C THR A 1125 -9.35 28.56 -22.18
N ALA A 1126 -8.30 28.78 -22.98
CA ALA A 1126 -7.04 29.40 -22.55
C ALA A 1126 -7.11 30.93 -22.46
N ASN A 1127 -8.22 31.55 -22.90
CA ASN A 1127 -8.45 32.99 -22.86
C ASN A 1127 -9.89 33.30 -22.41
N PRO A 1128 -10.22 33.19 -21.11
CA PRO A 1128 -11.51 33.64 -20.61
C PRO A 1128 -11.62 35.17 -20.82
N SER A 1129 -12.63 35.60 -21.56
CA SER A 1129 -12.92 37.03 -21.75
C SER A 1129 -13.18 37.70 -20.40
N THR A 1130 -12.38 38.71 -20.06
CA THR A 1130 -12.56 39.55 -18.89
C THR A 1130 -13.87 40.32 -19.00
N VAL A 1131 -14.91 39.84 -18.31
CA VAL A 1131 -16.14 40.59 -18.12
C VAL A 1131 -15.80 41.77 -17.22
N THR A 1132 -15.83 42.98 -17.78
CA THR A 1132 -15.68 44.23 -17.03
C THR A 1132 -16.86 44.30 -16.05
N PRO A 1133 -16.65 44.35 -14.73
CA PRO A 1133 -17.75 44.52 -13.80
C PRO A 1133 -18.34 45.91 -14.03
N HIS A 1134 -19.63 45.97 -14.35
CA HIS A 1134 -20.38 47.22 -14.30
C HIS A 1134 -20.21 47.85 -12.92
N SER A 1135 -19.75 49.11 -12.91
CA SER A 1135 -19.58 49.92 -11.72
C SER A 1135 -20.90 50.06 -10.94
N PRO A 1136 -20.96 49.70 -9.65
CA PRO A 1136 -21.98 50.20 -8.75
C PRO A 1136 -21.60 51.62 -8.34
N TRP A 1137 -22.52 52.55 -8.55
CA TRP A 1137 -22.48 53.97 -8.21
C TRP A 1137 -22.51 54.23 -6.68
N ILE A 1138 -21.55 53.71 -5.90
CA ILE A 1138 -21.43 54.06 -4.48
C ILE A 1138 -19.96 54.25 -4.11
N THR A 1139 -19.63 55.46 -3.66
CA THR A 1139 -18.37 55.82 -2.95
C THR A 1139 -18.75 56.26 -1.51
N PRO A 1140 -17.80 56.43 -0.58
CA PRO A 1140 -17.05 55.39 0.13
C PRO A 1140 -17.11 55.59 1.66
N ALA A 1141 -16.52 54.70 2.47
CA ALA A 1141 -16.08 55.04 3.82
C ALA A 1141 -14.62 54.62 4.02
N SER A 1142 -13.75 55.62 4.10
CA SER A 1142 -12.33 55.52 4.41
C SER A 1142 -12.09 55.21 5.89
N CYS A 1143 -11.07 54.40 6.22
CA CYS A 1143 -10.23 54.70 7.38
C CYS A 1143 -8.82 54.07 7.27
N ASN A 1144 -7.86 54.87 7.71
CA ASN A 1144 -6.40 54.74 7.55
C ASN A 1144 -5.78 53.51 8.22
N THR A 1145 -4.76 52.94 7.59
CA THR A 1145 -3.74 52.13 8.25
C THR A 1145 -2.52 52.99 8.58
N LYS A 1146 -2.28 53.20 9.88
CA LYS A 1146 -1.01 53.67 10.43
C LYS A 1146 -0.05 52.48 10.50
N THR A 1147 1.13 52.65 9.94
CA THR A 1147 2.34 51.86 10.20
C THR A 1147 2.79 52.02 11.65
N SER A 1148 3.13 50.93 12.33
CA SER A 1148 3.99 50.95 13.51
C SER A 1148 5.01 49.82 13.47
N VAL A 1149 6.21 50.22 13.88
CA VAL A 1149 7.50 49.54 13.87
C VAL A 1149 7.63 48.54 15.04
N SER A 1150 8.62 47.67 14.88
CA SER A 1150 9.17 46.58 15.69
C SER A 1150 9.50 46.84 17.17
N GLU A 1151 9.84 45.71 17.84
CA GLU A 1151 10.57 45.52 19.12
C GLU A 1151 9.69 45.41 20.39
N SER A 1152 9.93 44.54 21.39
CA SER A 1152 10.88 43.43 21.62
C SER A 1152 10.54 42.75 22.97
N ARG A 1153 11.07 41.52 23.18
CA ARG A 1153 11.41 40.82 24.46
C ARG A 1153 10.30 40.40 25.44
N GLN A 1154 10.21 39.10 25.70
CA GLN A 1154 11.03 38.42 26.73
C GLN A 1154 11.22 36.94 26.40
#